data_AF-A0A1T4N7A9-F1
#
_entry.id   AF-A0A1T4N7A9-F1
#
_cell.length_a   1.000
_cell.length_b   1.000
_cell.length_c   1.000
_cell.angle_alpha   90.00
_cell.angle_beta   90.00
_cell.angle_gamma   90.00
#
_symmetry.space_group_name_H-M   'P 1'
#
loop_
_entity.id
_entity.type
_entity.pdbx_description
1 polymer ?
#
loop_
_entity_poly.entity_id
_entity_poly.type
_entity_poly.pdbx_seq_one_letter_code
_entity_poly.pdbx_strand_id
1 'polypeptide(L)'
;MLLTDSIDFTNNLSTKQIIIKFKDASQKNLEMIKQKYNISKYKRVFPDTKNKQLAAKLGLNNYYRIYIKDQNMKKELLKDLNQELIIENAEPNVVAHSTLIPNDDCYCTQWGPKHIEAAKGWSLETGKENITIAVLDTGISLNHPDLKPNLVQGYDMVDITPDEFITSPGWELTGDYLDRDFLPIDEVGHGTHVAGIIAAVGNNAEGIAGVTWHCRVMPVKVLTKYKNITTGQVTGIGLFDDISAGVIQATDAGADIINLSLGSLNKSLILEDAINYTLNQDVTIIAAMGNENIEEPSYPAAFPGVIAVGSINKNDQLSDFSNSGDHIDLVAPGEDIMSSYLNNGYKKLSGTSMAAPHVAGLVGLIKSINPSLSNNQIQNILFKTATDLGKKGFDKFYGWGKINIFEALKLVLKYPDGTLIKDNNSSIYIIEDGKLHHIPTSNIFYYNKYNPNQIIEVSSEQLALYPLEKKKLFPPGTLIKTKNSSQVYFIEGRKKRRILSAKLFAELGFKTKNIITVTKYEFNLHSTDPPIKESFPHLNGTLLKGNGPAIYVIENGMKRYIPSLNIFNTLYRSQNIIKVPDEIINKYQDGPIKLFKDGTLIRSNPNQIYIFYNYSKHLIPNFDVFNAFKFKYKNIIKVSKNELELIPTGPPLI
;
A
#
# COMPACT_ATOMS: atom_id res chain seq x y z
N MET A 1 16.25 -11.05 -29.93
CA MET A 1 16.85 -9.90 -29.23
C MET A 1 15.87 -9.55 -28.12
N LEU A 2 16.03 -10.21 -26.97
CA LEU A 2 15.09 -10.20 -25.84
C LEU A 2 15.55 -9.13 -24.85
N LEU A 3 14.72 -8.12 -24.61
CA LEU A 3 14.85 -7.24 -23.47
C LEU A 3 14.27 -7.99 -22.26
N THR A 4 15.17 -8.47 -21.41
CA THR A 4 14.87 -9.00 -20.09
C THR A 4 14.80 -7.84 -19.11
N ASP A 5 13.60 -7.35 -18.80
CA ASP A 5 13.38 -6.66 -17.53
C ASP A 5 13.19 -7.73 -16.45
N SER A 6 14.33 -8.23 -15.97
CA SER A 6 14.40 -8.99 -14.73
C SER A 6 13.95 -8.07 -13.59
N ILE A 7 12.84 -8.42 -12.95
CA ILE A 7 12.47 -7.90 -11.63
C ILE A 7 13.69 -8.03 -10.71
N ASP A 8 14.17 -6.89 -10.22
CA ASP A 8 15.34 -6.84 -9.34
C ASP A 8 14.95 -7.35 -7.94
N PHE A 9 15.15 -8.66 -7.72
CA PHE A 9 14.96 -9.33 -6.43
C PHE A 9 16.02 -8.96 -5.37
N THR A 10 16.86 -7.95 -5.59
CA THR A 10 17.97 -7.62 -4.66
C THR A 10 17.57 -6.81 -3.43
N ASN A 11 16.35 -6.27 -3.35
CA ASN A 11 15.84 -5.58 -2.16
C ASN A 11 15.18 -6.51 -1.12
N ASN A 12 15.68 -7.75 -1.00
CA ASN A 12 15.25 -8.68 0.05
C ASN A 12 15.53 -8.11 1.44
N LEU A 13 14.53 -8.20 2.34
CA LEU A 13 14.67 -8.04 3.79
C LEU A 13 15.96 -8.74 4.27
N SER A 14 17.00 -7.95 4.49
CA SER A 14 18.32 -8.52 4.73
C SER A 14 18.38 -9.05 6.16
N THR A 15 18.64 -10.36 6.33
CA THR A 15 18.91 -10.90 7.66
C THR A 15 20.34 -10.52 8.09
N LYS A 16 20.62 -10.48 9.41
CA LYS A 16 22.00 -10.40 9.97
C LYS A 16 22.77 -11.72 9.84
N GLN A 17 22.50 -12.50 8.79
CA GLN A 17 23.02 -13.85 8.62
C GLN A 17 23.59 -14.03 7.20
N ILE A 18 24.69 -14.76 7.12
CA ILE A 18 25.35 -15.23 5.89
C ILE A 18 25.43 -16.75 5.97
N ILE A 19 25.15 -17.43 4.87
CA ILE A 19 25.37 -18.86 4.72
C ILE A 19 26.75 -19.02 4.07
N ILE A 20 27.61 -19.83 4.69
CA ILE A 20 28.94 -20.17 4.19
C ILE A 20 28.95 -21.67 3.94
N LYS A 21 29.37 -22.06 2.74
CA LYS A 21 29.79 -23.43 2.42
C LYS A 21 31.31 -23.50 2.45
N PHE A 22 31.86 -24.30 3.35
CA PHE A 22 33.30 -24.55 3.40
C PHE A 22 33.71 -25.68 2.44
N LYS A 23 34.92 -25.62 1.88
CA LYS A 23 35.51 -26.78 1.18
C LYS A 23 35.79 -27.92 2.15
N ASP A 24 36.25 -27.55 3.35
CA ASP A 24 36.40 -28.42 4.51
C ASP A 24 35.97 -27.66 5.77
N ALA A 25 34.89 -28.11 6.42
CA ALA A 25 34.34 -27.47 7.62
C ALA A 25 34.95 -28.00 8.93
N SER A 26 36.28 -28.18 8.94
CA SER A 26 36.99 -28.53 10.17
C SER A 26 36.89 -27.43 11.23
N GLN A 27 36.94 -27.82 12.51
CA GLN A 27 36.85 -26.90 13.64
C GLN A 27 37.90 -25.78 13.57
N LYS A 28 39.10 -26.10 13.04
CA LYS A 28 40.18 -25.13 12.80
C LYS A 28 39.74 -24.03 11.82
N ASN A 29 39.13 -24.38 10.69
CA ASN A 29 38.68 -23.43 9.68
C ASN A 29 37.54 -22.54 10.18
N LEU A 30 36.61 -23.12 10.97
CA LEU A 30 35.51 -22.39 11.59
C LEU A 30 36.01 -21.33 12.58
N GLU A 31 36.93 -21.70 13.49
CA GLU A 31 37.51 -20.76 14.45
C GLU A 31 38.39 -19.70 13.76
N MET A 32 39.11 -20.06 12.70
CA MET A 32 39.89 -19.10 11.91
C MET A 32 38.99 -18.02 11.29
N ILE A 33 37.90 -18.40 10.62
CA ILE A 33 36.95 -17.45 10.03
C ILE A 33 36.27 -16.60 11.11
N LYS A 34 35.90 -17.23 12.24
CA LYS A 34 35.29 -16.52 13.36
C LYS A 34 36.19 -15.45 13.94
N GLN A 35 37.48 -15.74 14.13
CA GLN A 35 38.47 -14.78 14.63
C GLN A 35 38.77 -13.70 13.60
N LYS A 36 39.09 -14.09 12.36
CA LYS A 36 39.46 -13.17 11.26
C LYS A 36 38.38 -12.11 11.00
N TYR A 37 37.11 -12.51 11.02
CA TYR A 37 35.97 -11.64 10.71
C TYR A 37 35.13 -11.22 11.92
N ASN A 38 35.61 -11.48 13.15
CA ASN A 38 34.93 -11.13 14.40
C ASN A 38 33.45 -11.57 14.45
N ILE A 39 33.18 -12.79 13.97
CA ILE A 39 31.83 -13.34 13.87
C ILE A 39 31.32 -13.67 15.27
N SER A 40 30.09 -13.23 15.58
CA SER A 40 29.50 -13.39 16.91
C SER A 40 29.19 -14.84 17.27
N LYS A 41 28.70 -15.61 16.28
CA LYS A 41 28.30 -17.01 16.42
C LYS A 41 28.27 -17.64 15.03
N TYR A 42 28.44 -18.96 14.98
CA TYR A 42 28.09 -19.78 13.82
C TYR A 42 27.21 -20.96 14.25
N LYS A 43 26.44 -21.51 13.33
CA LYS A 43 25.62 -22.73 13.53
C LYS A 43 25.60 -23.53 12.23
N ARG A 44 25.72 -24.86 12.31
CA ARG A 44 25.51 -25.72 11.14
C ARG A 44 24.09 -25.53 10.58
N VAL A 45 23.96 -25.40 9.26
CA VAL A 45 22.68 -25.14 8.61
C VAL A 45 21.79 -26.38 8.65
N PHE A 46 22.34 -27.50 8.20
CA PHE A 46 21.59 -28.74 8.12
C PHE A 46 21.74 -29.57 9.42
N PRO A 47 20.63 -30.11 9.97
CA PRO A 47 20.68 -31.10 11.05
C PRO A 47 21.24 -32.44 10.53
N ASP A 48 21.40 -33.42 11.41
CA ASP A 48 21.84 -34.76 10.99
C ASP A 48 20.81 -35.37 10.03
N THR A 49 21.26 -35.77 8.85
CA THR A 49 20.39 -36.30 7.79
C THR A 49 20.25 -37.82 7.89
N LYS A 50 19.07 -38.35 7.51
CA LYS A 50 18.83 -39.80 7.44
C LYS A 50 19.72 -40.47 6.37
N ASN A 51 19.86 -39.84 5.20
CA ASN A 51 20.73 -40.32 4.13
C ASN A 51 22.13 -39.68 4.22
N LYS A 52 22.99 -40.28 5.05
CA LYS A 52 24.34 -39.76 5.32
C LYS A 52 25.24 -39.76 4.08
N GLN A 53 25.10 -40.76 3.20
CA GLN A 53 25.95 -40.91 2.02
C GLN A 53 25.67 -39.81 0.98
N LEU A 54 24.40 -39.52 0.71
CA LEU A 54 24.01 -38.42 -0.20
C LEU A 54 24.36 -37.06 0.40
N ALA A 55 24.13 -36.87 1.71
CA ALA A 55 24.48 -35.62 2.38
C ALA A 55 25.99 -35.35 2.36
N ALA A 56 26.82 -36.39 2.50
CA ALA A 56 28.27 -36.29 2.34
C ALA A 56 28.65 -35.95 0.89
N LYS A 57 28.05 -36.64 -0.10
CA LYS A 57 28.28 -36.36 -1.54
C LYS A 57 27.95 -34.91 -1.92
N LEU A 58 26.89 -34.34 -1.35
CA LEU A 58 26.47 -32.95 -1.60
C LEU A 58 27.17 -31.92 -0.69
N GLY A 59 27.99 -32.37 0.28
CA GLY A 59 28.68 -31.51 1.22
C GLY A 59 27.76 -30.76 2.19
N LEU A 60 26.59 -31.31 2.53
CA LEU A 60 25.62 -30.63 3.41
C LEU A 60 26.20 -30.31 4.80
N ASN A 61 27.13 -31.15 5.29
CA ASN A 61 27.81 -30.93 6.56
C ASN A 61 28.72 -29.70 6.57
N ASN A 62 29.04 -29.14 5.40
CA ASN A 62 29.93 -28.00 5.25
C ASN A 62 29.21 -26.65 5.25
N TYR A 63 27.89 -26.63 5.36
CA TYR A 63 27.11 -25.38 5.41
C TYR A 63 26.95 -24.86 6.84
N TYR A 64 27.36 -23.61 7.03
CA TYR A 64 27.28 -22.90 8.31
C TYR A 64 26.63 -21.54 8.12
N ARG A 65 25.71 -21.23 9.03
CA ARG A 65 25.12 -19.91 9.19
C ARG A 65 25.95 -19.10 10.18
N ILE A 66 26.48 -17.98 9.74
CA ILE A 66 27.20 -17.02 10.59
C ILE A 66 26.32 -15.81 10.92
N TYR A 67 26.54 -15.21 12.09
CA TYR A 67 25.79 -14.05 12.57
C TYR A 67 26.67 -12.81 12.60
N ILE A 68 26.31 -11.81 11.80
CA ILE A 68 27.05 -10.56 11.66
C ILE A 68 26.48 -9.48 12.59
N LYS A 69 27.36 -8.68 13.20
CA LYS A 69 26.95 -7.65 14.17
C LYS A 69 26.40 -6.39 13.48
N ASP A 70 26.91 -6.06 12.29
CA ASP A 70 26.52 -4.88 11.50
C ASP A 70 26.15 -5.29 10.07
N GLN A 71 24.93 -4.97 9.63
CA GLN A 71 24.44 -5.29 8.27
C GLN A 71 25.13 -4.46 7.18
N ASN A 72 25.64 -3.27 7.52
CA ASN A 72 26.30 -2.40 6.54
C ASN A 72 27.59 -3.02 6.00
N MET A 73 28.21 -3.93 6.76
CA MET A 73 29.42 -4.66 6.36
C MET A 73 29.13 -5.89 5.50
N LYS A 74 27.84 -6.27 5.33
CA LYS A 74 27.46 -7.56 4.72
C LYS A 74 28.00 -7.73 3.29
N LYS A 75 27.95 -6.67 2.48
CA LYS A 75 28.39 -6.73 1.07
C LYS A 75 29.90 -6.89 0.94
N GLU A 76 30.66 -6.13 1.72
CA GLU A 76 32.13 -6.21 1.76
C GLU A 76 32.59 -7.54 2.35
N LEU A 77 31.98 -7.96 3.47
CA LEU A 77 32.25 -9.25 4.09
C LEU A 77 31.91 -10.44 3.18
N LEU A 78 30.81 -10.38 2.42
CA LEU A 78 30.48 -11.42 1.42
C LEU A 78 31.56 -11.51 0.33
N LYS A 79 32.10 -10.37 -0.11
CA LYS A 79 33.20 -10.34 -1.08
C LYS A 79 34.45 -10.98 -0.50
N ASP A 80 34.83 -10.59 0.73
CA ASP A 80 36.03 -11.10 1.39
C ASP A 80 35.92 -12.60 1.69
N LEU A 81 34.78 -13.06 2.20
CA LEU A 81 34.52 -14.48 2.46
C LEU A 81 34.60 -15.32 1.18
N ASN A 82 34.10 -14.82 0.05
CA ASN A 82 34.21 -15.52 -1.23
C ASN A 82 35.63 -15.53 -1.82
N GLN A 83 36.57 -14.75 -1.25
CA GLN A 83 37.99 -14.79 -1.62
C GLN A 83 38.82 -15.72 -0.73
N GLU A 84 38.25 -16.26 0.36
CA GLU A 84 38.95 -17.21 1.23
C GLU A 84 39.14 -18.56 0.56
N LEU A 85 40.38 -19.05 0.51
CA LEU A 85 40.71 -20.33 -0.13
C LEU A 85 39.94 -21.53 0.44
N ILE A 86 39.55 -21.45 1.72
CA ILE A 86 38.83 -22.50 2.46
C ILE A 86 37.30 -22.42 2.31
N ILE A 87 36.77 -21.34 1.74
CA ILE A 87 35.34 -21.16 1.48
C ILE A 87 35.06 -21.56 0.03
N GLU A 88 34.02 -22.35 -0.17
CA GLU A 88 33.52 -22.73 -1.49
C GLU A 88 32.54 -21.67 -2.02
N ASN A 89 31.64 -21.19 -1.15
CA ASN A 89 30.68 -20.14 -1.45
C ASN A 89 30.23 -19.44 -0.16
N ALA A 90 29.97 -18.13 -0.23
CA ALA A 90 29.31 -17.36 0.81
C ALA A 90 28.17 -16.52 0.21
N GLU A 91 26.97 -16.66 0.76
CA GLU A 91 25.75 -16.03 0.24
C GLU A 91 24.91 -15.41 1.35
N PRO A 92 24.12 -14.35 1.07
CA PRO A 92 23.21 -13.80 2.04
C PRO A 92 22.15 -14.83 2.44
N ASN A 93 21.88 -15.00 3.74
CA ASN A 93 20.66 -15.68 4.15
C ASN A 93 19.49 -14.70 3.94
N VAL A 94 18.59 -15.01 3.01
CA VAL A 94 17.43 -14.18 2.68
C VAL A 94 16.17 -14.79 3.27
N VAL A 95 15.16 -13.95 3.52
CA VAL A 95 13.85 -14.43 3.94
C VAL A 95 13.13 -14.97 2.70
N ALA A 96 12.72 -16.22 2.73
CA ALA A 96 11.76 -16.75 1.77
C ALA A 96 10.36 -16.38 2.25
N HIS A 97 9.55 -15.77 1.39
CA HIS A 97 8.13 -15.54 1.65
C HIS A 97 7.33 -16.71 1.09
N SER A 98 6.39 -17.24 1.87
CA SER A 98 5.30 -18.06 1.31
C SER A 98 4.26 -17.10 0.74
N THR A 99 4.02 -17.11 -0.57
CA THR A 99 2.79 -16.57 -1.14
C THR A 99 1.63 -17.42 -0.63
N LEU A 100 0.58 -16.81 -0.10
CA LEU A 100 -0.60 -17.52 0.34
C LEU A 100 -1.31 -18.09 -0.90
N ILE A 101 -1.20 -19.39 -1.10
CA ILE A 101 -1.88 -20.14 -2.16
C ILE A 101 -3.07 -20.83 -1.50
N PRO A 102 -4.32 -20.52 -1.90
CA PRO A 102 -5.50 -21.23 -1.41
C PRO A 102 -5.40 -22.73 -1.67
N ASN A 103 -5.97 -23.53 -0.77
CA ASN A 103 -5.95 -25.00 -0.84
C ASN A 103 -7.18 -25.58 -1.57
N ASP A 104 -7.99 -24.72 -2.18
CA ASP A 104 -9.27 -24.97 -2.82
C ASP A 104 -9.12 -25.82 -4.08
N ASP A 105 -9.98 -26.83 -4.26
CA ASP A 105 -9.85 -27.90 -5.25
C ASP A 105 -9.71 -27.38 -6.70
N CYS A 106 -10.50 -26.37 -7.05
CA CYS A 106 -10.53 -25.78 -8.39
C CYS A 106 -9.56 -24.60 -8.56
N TYR A 107 -8.85 -24.14 -7.53
CA TYR A 107 -7.94 -22.98 -7.63
C TYR A 107 -6.81 -23.20 -8.64
N CYS A 108 -6.35 -24.44 -8.81
CA CYS A 108 -5.36 -24.78 -9.83
C CYS A 108 -5.83 -24.41 -11.26
N THR A 109 -7.14 -24.40 -11.50
CA THR A 109 -7.76 -24.04 -12.79
C THR A 109 -8.17 -22.57 -12.90
N GLN A 110 -8.21 -21.81 -11.79
CA GLN A 110 -8.51 -20.38 -11.78
C GLN A 110 -7.30 -19.57 -12.27
N TRP A 111 -7.33 -19.12 -13.52
CA TRP A 111 -6.27 -18.29 -14.09
C TRP A 111 -6.41 -16.80 -13.70
N GLY A 112 -7.65 -16.32 -13.53
CA GLY A 112 -7.98 -14.92 -13.25
C GLY A 112 -7.27 -14.36 -12.01
N PRO A 113 -7.50 -14.93 -10.80
CA PRO A 113 -6.82 -14.49 -9.57
C PRO A 113 -5.29 -14.46 -9.68
N LYS A 114 -4.70 -15.37 -10.45
CA LYS A 114 -3.24 -15.42 -10.68
C LYS A 114 -2.76 -14.23 -11.52
N HIS A 115 -3.56 -13.77 -12.49
CA HIS A 115 -3.19 -12.68 -13.42
C HIS A 115 -3.40 -11.28 -12.85
N ILE A 116 -4.17 -11.15 -11.77
CA ILE A 116 -4.40 -9.90 -11.03
C ILE A 116 -3.63 -9.83 -9.71
N GLU A 117 -2.61 -10.69 -9.54
CA GLU A 117 -1.72 -10.73 -8.37
C GLU A 117 -2.43 -11.01 -7.04
N ALA A 118 -3.55 -11.77 -7.07
CA ALA A 118 -4.37 -12.04 -5.89
C ALA A 118 -3.59 -12.76 -4.78
N ALA A 119 -2.78 -13.78 -5.10
CA ALA A 119 -2.01 -14.53 -4.09
C ALA A 119 -1.01 -13.66 -3.30
N LYS A 120 -0.46 -12.61 -3.92
CA LYS A 120 0.35 -11.62 -3.22
C LYS A 120 -0.54 -10.67 -2.42
N GLY A 121 -1.68 -10.25 -2.99
CA GLY A 121 -2.70 -9.46 -2.30
C GLY A 121 -3.22 -10.09 -1.01
N TRP A 122 -3.57 -11.38 -1.04
CA TRP A 122 -4.05 -12.16 0.11
C TRP A 122 -3.02 -12.33 1.22
N SER A 123 -1.74 -12.12 0.94
CA SER A 123 -0.72 -12.04 1.99
C SER A 123 -0.79 -10.73 2.80
N LEU A 124 -1.53 -9.73 2.30
CA LEU A 124 -1.75 -8.43 2.95
C LEU A 124 -3.14 -8.34 3.59
N GLU A 125 -4.19 -8.72 2.87
CA GLU A 125 -5.59 -8.68 3.31
C GLU A 125 -6.42 -9.68 2.51
N THR A 126 -7.30 -10.43 3.17
CA THR A 126 -8.22 -11.40 2.55
C THR A 126 -9.68 -10.94 2.61
N GLY A 127 -9.96 -9.78 3.20
CA GLY A 127 -11.28 -9.18 3.31
C GLY A 127 -11.80 -9.27 4.74
N LYS A 128 -12.82 -8.45 5.06
CA LYS A 128 -13.44 -8.42 6.39
C LYS A 128 -14.95 -8.52 6.30
N GLU A 129 -15.52 -9.20 7.29
CA GLU A 129 -16.96 -9.44 7.40
C GLU A 129 -17.82 -8.19 7.60
N ASN A 130 -17.21 -7.04 7.89
CA ASN A 130 -17.93 -5.76 8.01
C ASN A 130 -18.03 -5.00 6.68
N ILE A 131 -17.49 -5.53 5.58
CA ILE A 131 -17.64 -4.96 4.24
C ILE A 131 -18.67 -5.77 3.47
N THR A 132 -19.72 -5.10 2.97
CA THR A 132 -20.82 -5.75 2.24
C THR A 132 -20.82 -5.39 0.76
N ILE A 133 -20.78 -6.39 -0.11
CA ILE A 133 -20.82 -6.25 -1.56
C ILE A 133 -22.16 -6.75 -2.07
N ALA A 134 -23.01 -5.85 -2.58
CA ALA A 134 -24.26 -6.22 -3.20
C ALA A 134 -24.05 -6.69 -4.64
N VAL A 135 -24.65 -7.83 -4.99
CA VAL A 135 -24.62 -8.41 -6.33
C VAL A 135 -26.02 -8.29 -6.92
N LEU A 136 -26.20 -7.29 -7.80
CA LEU A 136 -27.46 -7.03 -8.48
C LEU A 136 -27.48 -7.83 -9.78
N ASP A 137 -28.17 -8.98 -9.75
CA ASP A 137 -28.06 -10.00 -10.79
C ASP A 137 -29.30 -10.94 -10.81
N THR A 138 -29.16 -12.20 -11.22
CA THR A 138 -30.23 -13.21 -11.34
C THR A 138 -30.65 -13.86 -10.01
N GLY A 139 -30.08 -13.40 -8.89
CA GLY A 139 -30.14 -14.06 -7.58
C GLY A 139 -28.87 -14.85 -7.27
N ILE A 140 -28.83 -15.53 -6.11
CA ILE A 140 -27.71 -16.42 -5.72
C ILE A 140 -28.25 -17.76 -5.21
N SER A 141 -27.54 -18.85 -5.48
CA SER A 141 -27.76 -20.15 -4.81
C SER A 141 -27.42 -20.05 -3.32
N LEU A 142 -28.42 -19.73 -2.49
CA LEU A 142 -28.25 -19.40 -1.07
C LEU A 142 -27.68 -20.53 -0.20
N ASN A 143 -27.71 -21.77 -0.70
CA ASN A 143 -27.17 -22.95 -0.03
C ASN A 143 -25.88 -23.50 -0.65
N HIS A 144 -25.28 -22.78 -1.60
CA HIS A 144 -24.00 -23.17 -2.17
C HIS A 144 -22.93 -23.22 -1.06
N PRO A 145 -22.24 -24.35 -0.84
CA PRO A 145 -21.34 -24.53 0.30
C PRO A 145 -20.22 -23.48 0.34
N ASP A 146 -19.73 -23.12 -0.85
CA ASP A 146 -18.65 -22.15 -1.05
C ASP A 146 -19.08 -20.67 -0.95
N LEU A 147 -20.38 -20.38 -0.84
CA LEU A 147 -20.91 -19.01 -0.76
C LEU A 147 -21.63 -18.74 0.54
N LYS A 148 -22.43 -19.71 1.02
CA LYS A 148 -23.31 -19.59 2.18
C LYS A 148 -22.64 -18.94 3.40
N PRO A 149 -21.39 -19.24 3.77
CA PRO A 149 -20.74 -18.60 4.92
C PRO A 149 -20.56 -17.09 4.78
N ASN A 150 -20.50 -16.57 3.55
CA ASN A 150 -20.29 -15.16 3.23
C ASN A 150 -21.59 -14.43 2.84
N LEU A 151 -22.74 -15.10 2.75
CA LEU A 151 -24.00 -14.46 2.43
C LEU A 151 -24.60 -13.70 3.62
N VAL A 152 -25.23 -12.55 3.34
CA VAL A 152 -26.16 -11.86 4.23
C VAL A 152 -27.58 -11.89 3.65
N GLN A 153 -28.55 -11.32 4.37
CA GLN A 153 -29.91 -11.18 3.85
C GLN A 153 -29.89 -10.45 2.50
N GLY A 154 -30.61 -11.01 1.52
CA GLY A 154 -30.78 -10.43 0.20
C GLY A 154 -32.22 -10.07 -0.10
N TYR A 155 -32.47 -9.59 -1.32
CA TYR A 155 -33.76 -9.04 -1.74
C TYR A 155 -34.08 -9.46 -3.17
N ASP A 156 -35.31 -9.91 -3.42
CA ASP A 156 -35.84 -10.00 -4.78
C ASP A 156 -36.62 -8.73 -5.11
N MET A 157 -36.20 -8.05 -6.16
CA MET A 157 -36.74 -6.77 -6.59
C MET A 157 -37.47 -6.88 -7.92
N VAL A 158 -37.54 -8.08 -8.51
CA VAL A 158 -38.25 -8.28 -9.79
C VAL A 158 -39.76 -8.21 -9.57
N ASP A 159 -40.43 -7.40 -10.38
CA ASP A 159 -41.89 -7.28 -10.38
C ASP A 159 -42.41 -6.99 -11.81
N ILE A 160 -42.39 -8.03 -12.66
CA ILE A 160 -42.72 -7.94 -14.08
C ILE A 160 -44.12 -8.49 -14.31
N THR A 161 -45.07 -7.62 -14.64
CA THR A 161 -46.41 -8.03 -15.05
C THR A 161 -46.39 -8.63 -16.47
N PRO A 162 -46.73 -9.92 -16.68
CA PRO A 162 -46.57 -10.59 -17.98
C PRO A 162 -47.40 -9.96 -19.10
N ASP A 163 -48.59 -9.47 -18.80
CA ASP A 163 -49.48 -8.84 -19.78
C ASP A 163 -48.91 -7.51 -20.32
N GLU A 164 -47.95 -6.92 -19.62
CA GLU A 164 -47.29 -5.67 -19.98
C GLU A 164 -45.89 -5.91 -20.60
N PHE A 165 -45.39 -7.15 -20.55
CA PHE A 165 -44.09 -7.52 -21.06
C PHE A 165 -44.18 -8.14 -22.47
N ILE A 166 -43.69 -7.41 -23.48
CA ILE A 166 -43.63 -7.93 -24.86
C ILE A 166 -42.43 -8.87 -24.98
N THR A 167 -42.68 -10.17 -25.00
CA THR A 167 -41.62 -11.17 -25.23
C THR A 167 -41.16 -11.18 -26.69
N SER A 168 -39.89 -11.46 -26.89
CA SER A 168 -39.34 -11.80 -28.20
C SER A 168 -39.93 -13.13 -28.67
N PRO A 169 -40.20 -13.30 -29.99
CA PRO A 169 -40.73 -14.56 -30.51
C PRO A 169 -39.93 -15.78 -30.05
N GLY A 170 -40.60 -16.76 -29.44
CA GLY A 170 -40.00 -17.99 -28.95
C GLY A 170 -39.29 -17.87 -27.60
N TRP A 171 -39.47 -16.78 -26.86
CA TRP A 171 -38.95 -16.62 -25.51
C TRP A 171 -40.07 -16.39 -24.48
N GLU A 172 -39.89 -16.96 -23.29
CA GLU A 172 -40.86 -16.93 -22.19
C GLU A 172 -40.18 -16.62 -20.86
N LEU A 173 -40.86 -15.87 -19.99
CA LEU A 173 -40.52 -15.73 -18.58
C LEU A 173 -40.87 -17.05 -17.88
N THR A 174 -39.90 -17.67 -17.22
CA THR A 174 -40.05 -19.05 -16.65
C THR A 174 -39.55 -19.19 -15.22
N GLY A 175 -39.08 -18.11 -14.60
CA GLY A 175 -38.63 -18.10 -13.21
C GLY A 175 -39.57 -17.33 -12.29
N ASP A 176 -39.05 -16.90 -11.15
CA ASP A 176 -39.67 -15.94 -10.26
C ASP A 176 -39.57 -14.53 -10.85
N TYR A 177 -40.71 -13.93 -11.16
CA TYR A 177 -40.79 -12.64 -11.84
C TYR A 177 -41.89 -11.72 -11.30
N LEU A 178 -42.57 -12.10 -10.21
CA LEU A 178 -43.66 -11.35 -9.61
C LEU A 178 -43.34 -11.10 -8.14
N ASP A 179 -43.92 -10.04 -7.58
CA ASP A 179 -43.97 -9.79 -6.13
C ASP A 179 -42.59 -9.71 -5.45
N ARG A 180 -42.09 -8.48 -5.27
CA ARG A 180 -40.84 -8.23 -4.53
C ARG A 180 -40.84 -8.87 -3.14
N ASP A 181 -39.75 -9.54 -2.79
CA ASP A 181 -39.62 -10.25 -1.51
C ASP A 181 -38.16 -10.32 -1.00
N PHE A 182 -37.90 -11.26 -0.07
CA PHE A 182 -36.61 -11.45 0.57
C PHE A 182 -35.89 -12.75 0.15
N LEU A 183 -36.30 -13.37 -0.97
CA LEU A 183 -35.85 -14.67 -1.45
C LEU A 183 -35.22 -14.57 -2.86
N PRO A 184 -34.00 -14.00 -2.98
CA PRO A 184 -33.30 -13.82 -4.26
C PRO A 184 -32.69 -15.12 -4.79
N ILE A 185 -33.51 -16.10 -5.12
CA ILE A 185 -33.09 -17.42 -5.59
C ILE A 185 -32.60 -17.33 -7.04
N ASP A 186 -31.41 -17.87 -7.30
CA ASP A 186 -30.88 -17.96 -8.65
C ASP A 186 -31.47 -19.13 -9.43
N GLU A 187 -32.07 -18.84 -10.58
CA GLU A 187 -32.65 -19.83 -11.48
C GLU A 187 -31.98 -19.84 -12.86
N VAL A 188 -30.95 -19.00 -13.05
CA VAL A 188 -30.17 -18.83 -14.27
C VAL A 188 -28.72 -19.30 -14.06
N GLY A 189 -28.14 -19.01 -12.89
CA GLY A 189 -26.78 -19.35 -12.48
C GLY A 189 -25.76 -18.22 -12.66
N HIS A 190 -26.15 -17.10 -13.28
CA HIS A 190 -25.23 -16.00 -13.56
C HIS A 190 -24.83 -15.26 -12.27
N GLY A 191 -25.79 -14.86 -11.44
CA GLY A 191 -25.52 -14.20 -10.16
C GLY A 191 -24.74 -15.07 -9.18
N THR A 192 -25.02 -16.39 -9.14
CA THR A 192 -24.22 -17.35 -8.37
C THR A 192 -22.76 -17.40 -8.84
N HIS A 193 -22.52 -17.27 -10.15
CA HIS A 193 -21.16 -17.26 -10.71
C HIS A 193 -20.41 -15.97 -10.39
N VAL A 194 -21.09 -14.83 -10.55
CA VAL A 194 -20.58 -13.50 -10.19
C VAL A 194 -20.21 -13.44 -8.70
N ALA A 195 -21.08 -13.94 -7.83
CA ALA A 195 -20.85 -13.98 -6.38
C ALA A 195 -19.61 -14.80 -5.99
N GLY A 196 -19.36 -15.92 -6.66
CA GLY A 196 -18.18 -16.75 -6.40
C GLY A 196 -16.87 -16.07 -6.77
N ILE A 197 -16.85 -15.28 -7.87
CA ILE A 197 -15.67 -14.51 -8.26
C ILE A 197 -15.35 -13.48 -7.16
N ILE A 198 -16.38 -12.85 -6.59
CA ILE A 198 -16.23 -11.84 -5.54
C ILE A 198 -15.80 -12.47 -4.21
N ALA A 199 -16.53 -13.48 -3.74
CA ALA A 199 -16.47 -13.91 -2.34
C ALA A 199 -16.72 -15.40 -2.08
N ALA A 200 -16.36 -16.31 -3.01
CA ALA A 200 -16.24 -17.71 -2.63
C ALA A 200 -15.23 -17.87 -1.48
N VAL A 201 -15.53 -18.75 -0.53
CA VAL A 201 -14.78 -18.88 0.73
C VAL A 201 -13.39 -19.44 0.43
N GLY A 202 -12.38 -18.58 0.44
CA GLY A 202 -11.00 -19.02 0.18
C GLY A 202 -10.42 -19.89 1.30
N ASN A 203 -9.56 -20.82 0.93
CA ASN A 203 -8.77 -21.67 1.81
C ASN A 203 -9.60 -22.62 2.70
N ASN A 204 -10.72 -23.10 2.17
CA ASN A 204 -11.63 -24.06 2.81
C ASN A 204 -11.47 -25.51 2.30
N ALA A 205 -10.53 -25.77 1.39
CA ALA A 205 -10.31 -27.05 0.71
C ALA A 205 -11.51 -27.54 -0.13
N GLU A 206 -12.36 -26.63 -0.58
CA GLU A 206 -13.50 -26.91 -1.46
C GLU A 206 -13.48 -25.91 -2.61
N GLY A 207 -13.97 -26.29 -3.79
CA GLY A 207 -14.37 -25.28 -4.78
C GLY A 207 -13.29 -24.31 -5.25
N ILE A 208 -13.64 -23.02 -5.26
CA ILE A 208 -12.84 -21.93 -5.79
C ILE A 208 -12.54 -20.88 -4.71
N ALA A 209 -11.45 -20.14 -4.87
CA ALA A 209 -11.19 -18.97 -4.04
C ALA A 209 -11.75 -17.71 -4.71
N GLY A 210 -12.62 -16.97 -4.01
CA GLY A 210 -13.05 -15.63 -4.40
C GLY A 210 -11.94 -14.60 -4.24
N VAL A 211 -12.09 -13.42 -4.84
CA VAL A 211 -11.14 -12.31 -4.66
C VAL A 211 -11.08 -11.86 -3.20
N THR A 212 -12.21 -11.84 -2.51
CA THR A 212 -12.31 -11.69 -1.05
C THR A 212 -12.70 -13.03 -0.44
N TRP A 213 -12.25 -13.35 0.77
CA TRP A 213 -12.57 -14.62 1.44
C TRP A 213 -13.57 -14.43 2.58
N HIS A 214 -13.71 -13.21 3.08
CA HIS A 214 -14.53 -12.91 4.27
C HIS A 214 -15.48 -11.72 4.09
N CYS A 215 -15.43 -10.99 2.97
CA CYS A 215 -16.42 -9.94 2.73
C CYS A 215 -17.81 -10.56 2.58
N ARG A 216 -18.83 -9.82 3.00
CA ARG A 216 -20.21 -10.26 2.91
C ARG A 216 -20.76 -9.99 1.53
N VAL A 217 -21.57 -10.90 1.01
CA VAL A 217 -22.31 -10.73 -0.24
C VAL A 217 -23.80 -10.59 0.06
N MET A 218 -24.38 -9.49 -0.42
CA MET A 218 -25.82 -9.24 -0.40
C MET A 218 -26.40 -9.60 -1.76
N PRO A 219 -27.14 -10.72 -1.90
CA PRO A 219 -27.81 -11.05 -3.14
C PRO A 219 -28.95 -10.06 -3.39
N VAL A 220 -29.00 -9.44 -4.57
CA VAL A 220 -30.13 -8.60 -4.98
C VAL A 220 -30.58 -9.08 -6.36
N LYS A 221 -31.71 -9.77 -6.41
CA LYS A 221 -32.24 -10.28 -7.66
C LYS A 221 -33.00 -9.16 -8.36
N VAL A 222 -32.50 -8.78 -9.53
CA VAL A 222 -33.10 -7.77 -10.43
C VAL A 222 -33.28 -8.31 -11.85
N LEU A 223 -32.84 -9.54 -12.09
CA LEU A 223 -32.99 -10.26 -13.35
C LEU A 223 -33.74 -11.57 -13.11
N THR A 224 -34.82 -11.79 -13.84
CA THR A 224 -35.55 -13.06 -13.87
C THR A 224 -35.12 -13.94 -15.03
N LYS A 225 -35.49 -15.22 -14.95
CA LYS A 225 -35.18 -16.24 -15.93
C LYS A 225 -36.04 -16.11 -17.18
N TYR A 226 -35.36 -15.85 -18.28
CA TYR A 226 -35.94 -15.79 -19.62
C TYR A 226 -35.40 -16.93 -20.47
N LYS A 227 -36.31 -17.74 -21.00
CA LYS A 227 -35.96 -19.00 -21.67
C LYS A 227 -36.49 -19.01 -23.10
N ASN A 228 -35.62 -19.36 -24.05
CA ASN A 228 -36.04 -19.68 -25.40
C ASN A 228 -36.66 -21.09 -25.42
N ILE A 229 -37.93 -21.20 -25.77
CA ILE A 229 -38.66 -22.48 -25.75
C ILE A 229 -38.22 -23.43 -26.86
N THR A 230 -37.63 -22.91 -27.93
CA THR A 230 -37.17 -23.70 -29.08
C THR A 230 -35.76 -24.25 -28.86
N THR A 231 -34.83 -23.41 -28.41
CA THR A 231 -33.41 -23.79 -28.25
C THR A 231 -33.09 -24.28 -26.83
N GLY A 232 -33.96 -24.00 -25.86
CA GLY A 232 -33.70 -24.23 -24.45
C GLY A 232 -32.69 -23.26 -23.82
N GLN A 233 -32.22 -22.26 -24.57
CA GLN A 233 -31.31 -21.23 -24.08
C GLN A 233 -31.95 -20.46 -22.91
N VAL A 234 -31.17 -20.16 -21.87
CA VAL A 234 -31.61 -19.39 -20.70
C VAL A 234 -30.72 -18.17 -20.56
N THR A 235 -31.34 -17.02 -20.27
CA THR A 235 -30.67 -15.76 -19.91
C THR A 235 -31.40 -15.07 -18.76
N GLY A 236 -30.75 -14.10 -18.12
CA GLY A 236 -31.40 -13.15 -17.23
C GLY A 236 -31.98 -11.97 -18.01
N ILE A 237 -33.13 -11.45 -17.58
CA ILE A 237 -33.72 -10.21 -18.07
C ILE A 237 -34.35 -9.42 -16.92
N GLY A 238 -34.33 -8.10 -16.97
CA GLY A 238 -34.93 -7.24 -15.96
C GLY A 238 -35.30 -5.88 -16.53
N LEU A 239 -36.15 -5.16 -15.80
CA LEU A 239 -36.60 -3.84 -16.16
C LEU A 239 -35.78 -2.77 -15.43
N PHE A 240 -35.70 -1.56 -16.00
CA PHE A 240 -34.89 -0.49 -15.42
C PHE A 240 -35.40 -0.03 -14.06
N ASP A 241 -36.70 -0.06 -13.81
CA ASP A 241 -37.30 0.27 -12.52
C ASP A 241 -36.99 -0.76 -11.43
N ASP A 242 -37.01 -2.06 -11.74
CA ASP A 242 -36.57 -3.11 -10.81
C ASP A 242 -35.07 -3.02 -10.51
N ILE A 243 -34.24 -2.78 -11.54
CA ILE A 243 -32.80 -2.56 -11.35
C ILE A 243 -32.57 -1.31 -10.49
N SER A 244 -33.24 -0.19 -10.78
CA SER A 244 -33.17 1.03 -9.99
C SER A 244 -33.61 0.82 -8.54
N ALA A 245 -34.71 0.12 -8.32
CA ALA A 245 -35.20 -0.21 -6.99
C ALA A 245 -34.19 -1.08 -6.24
N GLY A 246 -33.56 -2.06 -6.90
CA GLY A 246 -32.51 -2.87 -6.32
C GLY A 246 -31.25 -2.09 -5.96
N VAL A 247 -30.86 -1.09 -6.76
CA VAL A 247 -29.73 -0.19 -6.45
C VAL A 247 -29.99 0.59 -5.16
N ILE A 248 -31.19 1.18 -5.02
CA ILE A 248 -31.59 1.88 -3.79
C ILE A 248 -31.68 0.90 -2.61
N GLN A 249 -32.34 -0.25 -2.79
CA GLN A 249 -32.52 -1.24 -1.74
C GLN A 249 -31.17 -1.75 -1.19
N ALA A 250 -30.21 -2.03 -2.06
CA ALA A 250 -28.86 -2.44 -1.66
C ALA A 250 -28.16 -1.34 -0.84
N THR A 251 -28.24 -0.09 -1.31
CA THR A 251 -27.63 1.07 -0.66
C THR A 251 -28.20 1.27 0.74
N ASP A 252 -29.53 1.32 0.87
CA ASP A 252 -30.21 1.56 2.15
C ASP A 252 -30.10 0.37 3.11
N ALA A 253 -29.90 -0.84 2.59
CA ALA A 253 -29.59 -2.03 3.37
C ALA A 253 -28.12 -2.09 3.84
N GLY A 254 -27.29 -1.10 3.51
CA GLY A 254 -25.92 -0.95 4.01
C GLY A 254 -24.85 -1.63 3.15
N ALA A 255 -25.07 -1.77 1.84
CA ALA A 255 -24.01 -2.18 0.94
C ALA A 255 -22.90 -1.12 0.87
N ASP A 256 -21.64 -1.55 0.95
CA ASP A 256 -20.47 -0.71 0.75
C ASP A 256 -20.14 -0.53 -0.73
N ILE A 257 -20.48 -1.56 -1.52
CA ILE A 257 -20.10 -1.76 -2.91
C ILE A 257 -21.29 -2.42 -3.62
N ILE A 258 -21.60 -1.99 -4.84
CA ILE A 258 -22.60 -2.59 -5.72
C ILE A 258 -21.92 -3.06 -7.01
N ASN A 259 -22.09 -4.35 -7.34
CA ASN A 259 -21.68 -4.94 -8.61
C ASN A 259 -22.90 -5.16 -9.51
N LEU A 260 -22.86 -4.57 -10.71
CA LEU A 260 -23.86 -4.67 -11.76
C LEU A 260 -23.25 -5.37 -12.98
N SER A 261 -23.32 -6.70 -13.01
CA SER A 261 -22.83 -7.53 -14.13
C SER A 261 -23.88 -7.62 -15.25
N LEU A 262 -24.50 -6.49 -15.57
CA LEU A 262 -25.61 -6.31 -16.50
C LEU A 262 -25.47 -4.98 -17.25
N GLY A 263 -26.17 -4.82 -18.36
CA GLY A 263 -26.14 -3.56 -19.10
C GLY A 263 -27.16 -3.47 -20.22
N SER A 264 -27.31 -2.26 -20.76
CA SER A 264 -28.18 -1.94 -21.89
C SER A 264 -27.61 -0.76 -22.68
N LEU A 265 -27.84 -0.73 -23.99
CA LEU A 265 -27.51 0.45 -24.82
C LEU A 265 -28.43 1.66 -24.53
N ASN A 266 -29.57 1.43 -23.87
CA ASN A 266 -30.51 2.49 -23.57
C ASN A 266 -30.14 3.21 -22.27
N LYS A 267 -30.01 4.54 -22.35
CA LYS A 267 -29.91 5.39 -21.16
C LYS A 267 -31.28 5.55 -20.51
N SER A 268 -31.35 5.41 -19.19
CA SER A 268 -32.58 5.53 -18.41
C SER A 268 -32.42 6.54 -17.28
N LEU A 269 -33.36 7.50 -17.17
CA LEU A 269 -33.32 8.54 -16.14
C LEU A 269 -33.53 7.97 -14.73
N ILE A 270 -34.46 7.03 -14.56
CA ILE A 270 -34.69 6.38 -13.25
C ILE A 270 -33.46 5.60 -12.77
N LEU A 271 -32.68 5.05 -13.70
CA LEU A 271 -31.42 4.37 -13.36
C LEU A 271 -30.32 5.38 -13.02
N GLU A 272 -30.20 6.45 -13.80
CA GLU A 272 -29.26 7.55 -13.51
C GLU A 272 -29.50 8.16 -12.12
N ASP A 273 -30.76 8.42 -11.75
CA ASP A 273 -31.11 8.96 -10.44
C ASP A 273 -30.76 7.99 -9.29
N ALA A 274 -31.01 6.69 -9.46
CA ALA A 274 -30.65 5.67 -8.47
C ALA A 274 -29.13 5.52 -8.30
N ILE A 275 -28.39 5.56 -9.41
CA ILE A 275 -26.92 5.56 -9.41
C ILE A 275 -26.39 6.81 -8.69
N ASN A 276 -26.93 7.99 -9.00
CA ASN A 276 -26.53 9.25 -8.37
C ASN A 276 -26.83 9.28 -6.87
N TYR A 277 -27.99 8.76 -6.42
CA TYR A 277 -28.31 8.61 -5.01
C TYR A 277 -27.24 7.78 -4.29
N THR A 278 -26.93 6.62 -4.86
CA THR A 278 -25.96 5.64 -4.32
C THR A 278 -24.55 6.22 -4.23
N LEU A 279 -24.08 6.89 -5.29
CA LEU A 279 -22.76 7.52 -5.30
C LEU A 279 -22.65 8.64 -4.25
N ASN A 280 -23.74 9.37 -3.98
CA ASN A 280 -23.78 10.41 -2.94
C ASN A 280 -23.82 9.84 -1.50
N GLN A 281 -24.02 8.53 -1.34
CA GLN A 281 -23.87 7.81 -0.07
C GLN A 281 -22.46 7.17 0.07
N ASP A 282 -21.51 7.50 -0.81
CA ASP A 282 -20.16 6.89 -0.85
C ASP A 282 -20.16 5.35 -1.01
N VAL A 283 -21.20 4.82 -1.65
CA VAL A 283 -21.25 3.42 -2.10
C VAL A 283 -20.61 3.32 -3.48
N THR A 284 -19.62 2.43 -3.63
CA THR A 284 -18.88 2.27 -4.89
C THR A 284 -19.64 1.38 -5.85
N ILE A 285 -19.82 1.82 -7.09
CA ILE A 285 -20.56 1.07 -8.11
C ILE A 285 -19.59 0.58 -9.18
N ILE A 286 -19.66 -0.70 -9.50
CA ILE A 286 -18.88 -1.36 -10.55
C ILE A 286 -19.86 -1.99 -11.54
N ALA A 287 -19.64 -1.78 -12.84
CA ALA A 287 -20.50 -2.34 -13.87
C ALA A 287 -19.73 -2.89 -15.07
N ALA A 288 -20.32 -3.90 -15.71
CA ALA A 288 -19.77 -4.54 -16.90
C ALA A 288 -19.93 -3.67 -18.16
N MET A 289 -18.89 -3.63 -19.01
CA MET A 289 -18.88 -2.84 -20.25
C MET A 289 -19.85 -3.31 -21.35
N GLY A 290 -20.30 -4.56 -21.31
CA GLY A 290 -21.08 -5.19 -22.40
C GLY A 290 -20.25 -6.10 -23.30
N ASN A 291 -20.90 -6.87 -24.17
CA ASN A 291 -20.31 -8.03 -24.86
C ASN A 291 -20.58 -8.05 -26.38
N GLU A 292 -20.74 -6.88 -26.99
CA GLU A 292 -21.13 -6.72 -28.39
C GLU A 292 -19.95 -6.38 -29.32
N ASN A 293 -18.75 -6.19 -28.77
CA ASN A 293 -17.55 -5.69 -29.46
C ASN A 293 -17.79 -4.34 -30.16
N ILE A 294 -18.38 -3.41 -29.42
CA ILE A 294 -18.73 -2.08 -29.91
C ILE A 294 -18.14 -0.98 -29.02
N GLU A 295 -18.15 0.27 -29.49
CA GLU A 295 -17.64 1.44 -28.74
C GLU A 295 -18.75 2.28 -28.10
N GLU A 296 -20.00 1.93 -28.39
CA GLU A 296 -21.20 2.58 -27.90
C GLU A 296 -21.34 2.44 -26.38
N PRO A 297 -21.70 3.52 -25.67
CA PRO A 297 -21.94 3.48 -24.23
C PRO A 297 -22.98 2.44 -23.82
N SER A 298 -22.59 1.55 -22.90
CA SER A 298 -23.50 0.63 -22.20
C SER A 298 -23.80 1.16 -20.79
N TYR A 299 -25.07 1.20 -20.40
CA TYR A 299 -25.53 1.67 -19.10
C TYR A 299 -25.89 0.48 -18.20
N PRO A 300 -25.48 0.48 -16.92
CA PRO A 300 -25.01 1.65 -16.15
C PRO A 300 -23.51 1.95 -16.22
N ALA A 301 -22.68 1.14 -16.89
CA ALA A 301 -21.22 1.33 -16.92
C ALA A 301 -20.79 2.72 -17.40
N ALA A 302 -21.49 3.31 -18.37
CA ALA A 302 -21.19 4.62 -18.89
C ALA A 302 -21.67 5.81 -18.03
N PHE A 303 -22.35 5.57 -16.90
CA PHE A 303 -22.74 6.68 -16.01
C PHE A 303 -21.51 7.26 -15.28
N PRO A 304 -21.39 8.60 -15.17
CA PRO A 304 -20.30 9.21 -14.43
C PRO A 304 -20.23 8.71 -12.98
N GLY A 305 -19.03 8.31 -12.55
CA GLY A 305 -18.78 7.81 -11.19
C GLY A 305 -18.96 6.30 -11.01
N VAL A 306 -19.57 5.61 -11.99
CA VAL A 306 -19.55 4.13 -12.06
C VAL A 306 -18.21 3.68 -12.60
N ILE A 307 -17.64 2.62 -12.01
CA ILE A 307 -16.40 2.00 -12.50
C ILE A 307 -16.74 1.00 -13.60
N ALA A 308 -16.38 1.34 -14.84
CA ALA A 308 -16.68 0.54 -16.03
C ALA A 308 -15.58 -0.49 -16.33
N VAL A 309 -15.94 -1.77 -16.42
CA VAL A 309 -14.97 -2.88 -16.50
C VAL A 309 -15.08 -3.68 -17.78
N GLY A 310 -14.00 -3.66 -18.58
CA GLY A 310 -13.82 -4.50 -19.77
C GLY A 310 -13.21 -5.87 -19.47
N SER A 311 -13.29 -6.78 -20.45
CA SER A 311 -12.85 -8.18 -20.32
C SER A 311 -11.53 -8.42 -21.05
N ILE A 312 -10.60 -9.07 -20.38
CA ILE A 312 -9.39 -9.65 -21.01
C ILE A 312 -9.35 -11.17 -20.88
N ASN A 313 -8.60 -11.78 -21.79
CA ASN A 313 -8.26 -13.20 -21.76
C ASN A 313 -6.94 -13.47 -21.02
N LYS A 314 -6.58 -14.76 -20.91
CA LYS A 314 -5.37 -15.23 -20.21
C LYS A 314 -4.04 -14.75 -20.81
N ASN A 315 -4.05 -14.12 -21.98
CA ASN A 315 -2.86 -13.58 -22.64
C ASN A 315 -2.79 -12.04 -22.49
N ASP A 316 -3.58 -11.44 -21.59
CA ASP A 316 -3.72 -10.00 -21.40
C ASP A 316 -4.19 -9.26 -22.68
N GLN A 317 -4.88 -9.96 -23.57
CA GLN A 317 -5.54 -9.37 -24.74
C GLN A 317 -6.98 -9.05 -24.37
N LEU A 318 -7.49 -7.91 -24.86
CA LEU A 318 -8.93 -7.61 -24.83
C LEU A 318 -9.70 -8.78 -25.43
N SER A 319 -10.72 -9.28 -24.73
CA SER A 319 -11.57 -10.35 -25.24
C SER A 319 -12.31 -9.86 -26.49
N ASP A 320 -12.46 -10.74 -27.49
CA ASP A 320 -13.06 -10.40 -28.79
C ASP A 320 -14.50 -9.86 -28.70
N PHE A 321 -15.21 -10.15 -27.61
CA PHE A 321 -16.56 -9.67 -27.35
C PHE A 321 -16.60 -8.36 -26.53
N SER A 322 -15.52 -7.97 -25.86
CA SER A 322 -15.56 -6.86 -24.89
C SER A 322 -15.88 -5.55 -25.61
N ASN A 323 -16.88 -4.83 -25.11
CA ASN A 323 -17.05 -3.43 -25.50
C ASN A 323 -15.84 -2.60 -25.03
N SER A 324 -15.64 -1.48 -25.70
CA SER A 324 -14.54 -0.54 -25.51
C SER A 324 -15.04 0.90 -25.66
N GLY A 325 -14.18 1.90 -25.55
CA GLY A 325 -14.55 3.32 -25.73
C GLY A 325 -14.07 4.20 -24.59
N ASP A 326 -14.33 5.50 -24.68
CA ASP A 326 -13.82 6.50 -23.72
C ASP A 326 -14.41 6.38 -22.30
N HIS A 327 -15.46 5.57 -22.14
CA HIS A 327 -16.14 5.33 -20.87
C HIS A 327 -15.60 4.12 -20.10
N ILE A 328 -14.64 3.37 -20.66
CA ILE A 328 -13.96 2.28 -19.94
C ILE A 328 -13.03 2.85 -18.87
N ASP A 329 -12.99 2.24 -17.69
CA ASP A 329 -12.03 2.62 -16.65
C ASP A 329 -10.89 1.62 -16.52
N LEU A 330 -11.21 0.33 -16.51
CA LEU A 330 -10.27 -0.76 -16.19
C LEU A 330 -10.63 -2.02 -16.98
N VAL A 331 -9.70 -2.96 -17.04
CA VAL A 331 -9.99 -4.32 -17.46
C VAL A 331 -9.66 -5.35 -16.38
N ALA A 332 -10.34 -6.48 -16.43
CA ALA A 332 -10.10 -7.61 -15.55
C ALA A 332 -10.36 -8.95 -16.28
N PRO A 333 -9.90 -10.09 -15.72
CA PRO A 333 -10.16 -11.40 -16.29
C PRO A 333 -11.65 -11.66 -16.52
N GLY A 334 -12.07 -11.87 -17.77
CA GLY A 334 -13.47 -12.09 -18.12
C GLY A 334 -13.72 -13.24 -19.09
N GLU A 335 -12.68 -13.94 -19.57
CA GLU A 335 -12.80 -15.07 -20.49
C GLU A 335 -12.44 -16.40 -19.83
N ASP A 336 -13.27 -17.44 -20.01
CA ASP A 336 -13.07 -18.77 -19.43
C ASP A 336 -12.87 -18.76 -17.91
N ILE A 337 -13.66 -17.96 -17.20
CA ILE A 337 -13.54 -17.75 -15.75
C ILE A 337 -14.31 -18.84 -15.00
N MET A 338 -13.58 -19.65 -14.22
CA MET A 338 -14.16 -20.66 -13.33
C MET A 338 -14.72 -20.03 -12.07
N SER A 339 -15.98 -20.33 -11.73
CA SER A 339 -16.63 -19.90 -10.50
C SER A 339 -17.76 -20.86 -10.07
N SER A 340 -18.37 -20.60 -8.91
CA SER A 340 -19.58 -21.29 -8.42
C SER A 340 -20.73 -21.20 -9.40
N TYR A 341 -21.63 -22.17 -9.34
CA TYR A 341 -22.78 -22.27 -10.24
C TYR A 341 -23.92 -23.02 -9.56
N LEU A 342 -25.06 -23.14 -10.24
CA LEU A 342 -26.24 -23.85 -9.71
C LEU A 342 -25.91 -25.30 -9.31
N ASN A 343 -26.75 -25.86 -8.42
CA ASN A 343 -26.65 -27.23 -7.92
C ASN A 343 -25.31 -27.54 -7.20
N ASN A 344 -24.77 -26.57 -6.46
CA ASN A 344 -23.47 -26.67 -5.77
C ASN A 344 -22.31 -27.01 -6.73
N GLY A 345 -22.46 -26.63 -8.00
CA GLY A 345 -21.50 -26.92 -9.06
C GLY A 345 -20.55 -25.75 -9.33
N TYR A 346 -19.64 -25.97 -10.26
CA TYR A 346 -18.70 -24.96 -10.74
C TYR A 346 -18.70 -24.94 -12.27
N LYS A 347 -18.57 -23.77 -12.88
CA LYS A 347 -18.63 -23.61 -14.34
C LYS A 347 -17.69 -22.51 -14.83
N LYS A 348 -17.20 -22.66 -16.05
CA LYS A 348 -16.52 -21.58 -16.78
C LYS A 348 -17.53 -20.75 -17.57
N LEU A 349 -17.51 -19.44 -17.38
CA LEU A 349 -18.27 -18.47 -18.17
C LEU A 349 -17.34 -17.39 -18.73
N SER A 350 -17.80 -16.70 -19.77
CA SER A 350 -17.09 -15.60 -20.42
C SER A 350 -18.02 -14.40 -20.57
N GLY A 351 -17.51 -13.21 -20.31
CA GLY A 351 -18.20 -11.93 -20.41
C GLY A 351 -17.53 -10.84 -19.58
N THR A 352 -17.80 -9.57 -19.91
CA THR A 352 -17.46 -8.43 -19.04
C THR A 352 -18.15 -8.55 -17.67
N SER A 353 -19.27 -9.28 -17.61
CA SER A 353 -19.93 -9.73 -16.38
C SER A 353 -19.07 -10.59 -15.44
N MET A 354 -18.04 -11.27 -15.95
CA MET A 354 -17.05 -12.01 -15.15
C MET A 354 -15.83 -11.13 -14.80
N ALA A 355 -15.59 -10.05 -15.55
CA ALA A 355 -14.52 -9.10 -15.25
C ALA A 355 -14.88 -8.15 -14.11
N ALA A 356 -16.08 -7.54 -14.16
CA ALA A 356 -16.61 -6.65 -13.13
C ALA A 356 -16.47 -7.18 -11.67
N PRO A 357 -16.84 -8.43 -11.35
CA PRO A 357 -16.74 -8.95 -9.99
C PRO A 357 -15.30 -9.06 -9.46
N HIS A 358 -14.28 -9.18 -10.32
CA HIS A 358 -12.89 -9.11 -9.86
C HIS A 358 -12.54 -7.72 -9.31
N VAL A 359 -13.05 -6.66 -9.97
CA VAL A 359 -12.87 -5.27 -9.52
C VAL A 359 -13.67 -5.02 -8.25
N ALA A 360 -14.93 -5.47 -8.18
CA ALA A 360 -15.74 -5.36 -6.97
C ALA A 360 -15.08 -6.04 -5.75
N GLY A 361 -14.51 -7.23 -5.95
CA GLY A 361 -13.71 -7.91 -4.92
C GLY A 361 -12.47 -7.12 -4.50
N LEU A 362 -11.73 -6.52 -5.44
CA LEU A 362 -10.60 -5.66 -5.11
C LEU A 362 -11.03 -4.43 -4.30
N VAL A 363 -12.13 -3.77 -4.66
CA VAL A 363 -12.67 -2.67 -3.84
C VAL A 363 -13.03 -3.16 -2.44
N GLY A 364 -13.57 -4.38 -2.31
CA GLY A 364 -13.84 -5.04 -1.03
C GLY A 364 -12.58 -5.19 -0.17
N LEU A 365 -11.47 -5.63 -0.75
CA LEU A 365 -10.18 -5.72 -0.05
C LEU A 365 -9.64 -4.33 0.34
N ILE A 366 -9.77 -3.34 -0.54
CA ILE A 366 -9.37 -1.95 -0.25
C ILE A 366 -10.16 -1.39 0.94
N LYS A 367 -11.50 -1.49 0.92
CA LYS A 367 -12.36 -1.02 2.02
C LYS A 367 -12.16 -1.85 3.31
N SER A 368 -11.73 -3.11 3.19
CA SER A 368 -11.35 -3.91 4.36
C SER A 368 -10.13 -3.32 5.10
N ILE A 369 -9.19 -2.70 4.38
CA ILE A 369 -8.05 -2.01 5.00
C ILE A 369 -8.47 -0.64 5.54
N ASN A 370 -9.20 0.14 4.73
CA ASN A 370 -9.67 1.46 5.10
C ASN A 370 -11.12 1.68 4.62
N PRO A 371 -12.13 1.47 5.49
CA PRO A 371 -13.54 1.52 5.08
C PRO A 371 -14.03 2.94 4.77
N SER A 372 -13.29 3.99 5.17
CA SER A 372 -13.70 5.39 4.98
C SER A 372 -13.20 6.02 3.69
N LEU A 373 -12.63 5.23 2.78
CA LEU A 373 -12.23 5.71 1.47
C LEU A 373 -13.48 6.08 0.66
N SER A 374 -13.52 7.32 0.17
CA SER A 374 -14.55 7.79 -0.75
C SER A 374 -14.42 7.13 -2.12
N ASN A 375 -15.49 7.18 -2.92
CA ASN A 375 -15.53 6.66 -4.29
C ASN A 375 -14.38 7.20 -5.16
N ASN A 376 -14.09 8.50 -5.09
CA ASN A 376 -13.00 9.13 -5.83
C ASN A 376 -11.62 8.61 -5.39
N GLN A 377 -11.43 8.36 -4.10
CA GLN A 377 -10.16 7.82 -3.58
C GLN A 377 -9.95 6.38 -4.07
N ILE A 378 -10.99 5.56 -4.04
CA ILE A 378 -10.98 4.18 -4.54
C ILE A 378 -10.62 4.15 -6.03
N GLN A 379 -11.31 4.94 -6.87
CA GLN A 379 -11.00 5.05 -8.30
C GLN A 379 -9.53 5.44 -8.52
N ASN A 380 -9.04 6.46 -7.80
CA ASN A 380 -7.65 6.88 -7.90
C ASN A 380 -6.65 5.78 -7.50
N ILE A 381 -6.97 4.96 -6.49
CA ILE A 381 -6.13 3.82 -6.10
C ILE A 381 -6.09 2.81 -7.25
N LEU A 382 -7.25 2.44 -7.79
CA LEU A 382 -7.35 1.45 -8.86
C LEU A 382 -6.58 1.91 -10.11
N PHE A 383 -6.78 3.16 -10.54
CA PHE A 383 -6.16 3.69 -11.77
C PHE A 383 -4.66 3.85 -11.64
N LYS A 384 -4.16 4.27 -10.47
CA LYS A 384 -2.71 4.42 -10.23
C LYS A 384 -1.96 3.10 -10.09
N THR A 385 -2.67 2.02 -9.76
CA THR A 385 -2.05 0.72 -9.45
C THR A 385 -2.34 -0.34 -10.51
N ALA A 386 -3.21 -0.04 -11.47
CA ALA A 386 -3.43 -0.85 -12.65
C ALA A 386 -2.12 -1.09 -13.42
N THR A 387 -1.97 -2.31 -13.92
CA THR A 387 -0.94 -2.67 -14.88
C THR A 387 -1.36 -2.14 -16.25
N ASP A 388 -0.70 -1.06 -16.68
CA ASP A 388 -0.88 -0.43 -17.99
C ASP A 388 -0.66 -1.46 -19.13
N LEU A 389 -1.67 -1.60 -19.99
CA LEU A 389 -1.69 -2.48 -21.15
C LEU A 389 -1.97 -1.65 -22.40
N GLY A 390 -1.55 -2.11 -23.57
CA GLY A 390 -1.81 -1.38 -24.81
C GLY A 390 -0.97 -0.11 -24.91
N LYS A 391 -1.61 1.04 -25.07
CA LYS A 391 -0.92 2.32 -25.26
C LYS A 391 -0.70 2.96 -23.89
N LYS A 392 0.57 3.32 -23.60
CA LYS A 392 0.96 3.95 -22.34
C LYS A 392 -0.02 5.03 -21.86
N GLY A 393 -0.49 4.86 -20.63
CA GLY A 393 -1.50 5.70 -19.98
C GLY A 393 -2.92 5.20 -20.28
N PHE A 394 -3.89 6.10 -20.21
CA PHE A 394 -5.26 5.76 -20.55
C PHE A 394 -5.41 5.45 -22.05
N ASP A 395 -6.08 4.36 -22.38
CA ASP A 395 -6.58 4.09 -23.73
C ASP A 395 -8.00 3.50 -23.74
N LYS A 396 -8.67 3.62 -24.89
CA LYS A 396 -10.08 3.22 -25.02
C LYS A 396 -10.33 1.71 -25.02
N PHE A 397 -9.28 0.88 -25.01
CA PHE A 397 -9.41 -0.58 -25.01
C PHE A 397 -9.18 -1.17 -23.62
N TYR A 398 -8.18 -0.68 -22.90
CA TYR A 398 -7.78 -1.19 -21.60
C TYR A 398 -8.10 -0.24 -20.44
N GLY A 399 -8.58 0.98 -20.73
CA GLY A 399 -8.77 2.04 -19.74
C GLY A 399 -7.43 2.44 -19.15
N TRP A 400 -7.35 2.47 -17.82
CA TRP A 400 -6.10 2.63 -17.07
C TRP A 400 -5.27 1.34 -16.98
N GLY A 401 -5.80 0.21 -17.47
CA GLY A 401 -5.11 -1.07 -17.54
C GLY A 401 -5.78 -2.17 -16.73
N LYS A 402 -5.06 -3.29 -16.59
CA LYS A 402 -5.50 -4.46 -15.84
C LYS A 402 -5.36 -4.22 -14.34
N ILE A 403 -6.39 -4.54 -13.56
CA ILE A 403 -6.33 -4.40 -12.09
C ILE A 403 -5.16 -5.20 -11.47
N ASN A 404 -4.60 -4.67 -10.38
CA ASN A 404 -3.52 -5.31 -9.63
C ASN A 404 -3.83 -5.25 -8.14
N ILE A 405 -4.21 -6.40 -7.57
CA ILE A 405 -4.63 -6.46 -6.17
C ILE A 405 -3.47 -6.08 -5.24
N PHE A 406 -2.29 -6.62 -5.48
CA PHE A 406 -1.16 -6.41 -4.58
C PHE A 406 -0.71 -4.95 -4.53
N GLU A 407 -0.55 -4.29 -5.68
CA GLU A 407 -0.12 -2.88 -5.70
C GLU A 407 -1.19 -1.94 -5.14
N ALA A 408 -2.47 -2.22 -5.36
CA ALA A 408 -3.58 -1.47 -4.77
C ALA A 408 -3.54 -1.55 -3.23
N LEU A 409 -3.51 -2.74 -2.65
CA LEU A 409 -3.49 -2.92 -1.18
C LEU A 409 -2.20 -2.34 -0.56
N LYS A 410 -1.06 -2.51 -1.23
CA LYS A 410 0.21 -1.92 -0.81
C LYS A 410 0.15 -0.40 -0.77
N LEU A 411 -0.53 0.24 -1.71
CA LEU A 411 -0.70 1.69 -1.70
C LEU A 411 -1.52 2.14 -0.48
N VAL A 412 -2.62 1.44 -0.17
CA VAL A 412 -3.50 1.75 0.96
C VAL A 412 -2.82 1.51 2.32
N LEU A 413 -1.92 0.53 2.41
CA LEU A 413 -1.20 0.21 3.65
C LEU A 413 -0.03 1.15 3.96
N LYS A 414 0.36 2.04 3.03
CA LYS A 414 1.49 2.94 3.25
C LYS A 414 1.10 4.15 4.10
N TYR A 415 1.76 4.28 5.25
CA TYR A 415 1.87 5.51 6.01
C TYR A 415 2.62 6.62 5.25
N PRO A 416 2.23 7.90 5.45
CA PRO A 416 2.88 9.05 4.85
C PRO A 416 4.28 9.31 5.42
N ASP A 417 5.09 10.07 4.69
CA ASP A 417 6.41 10.52 5.13
C ASP A 417 6.29 11.30 6.46
N GLY A 418 7.29 11.11 7.32
CA GLY A 418 7.33 11.61 8.69
C GLY A 418 6.63 10.73 9.73
N THR A 419 6.02 9.62 9.32
CA THR A 419 5.43 8.67 10.26
C THR A 419 6.51 7.88 11.00
N LEU A 420 6.41 7.83 12.33
CA LEU A 420 7.26 6.99 13.18
C LEU A 420 6.62 5.61 13.32
N ILE A 421 7.33 4.57 12.91
CA ILE A 421 6.86 3.20 13.02
C ILE A 421 7.81 2.35 13.86
N LYS A 422 7.27 1.30 14.48
CA LYS A 422 8.02 0.37 15.33
C LYS A 422 7.72 -1.07 14.93
N ASP A 423 8.78 -1.85 14.77
CA ASP A 423 8.68 -3.27 14.45
C ASP A 423 8.45 -4.14 15.71
N ASN A 424 8.13 -5.41 15.49
CA ASN A 424 7.95 -6.40 16.55
C ASN A 424 9.22 -6.60 17.42
N ASN A 425 10.40 -6.24 16.92
CA ASN A 425 11.68 -6.30 17.66
C ASN A 425 11.96 -4.99 18.42
N SER A 426 11.01 -4.06 18.49
CA SER A 426 11.13 -2.74 19.11
C SER A 426 12.16 -1.80 18.47
N SER A 427 12.57 -2.06 17.23
CA SER A 427 13.32 -1.11 16.41
C SER A 427 12.39 -0.02 15.91
N ILE A 428 12.83 1.24 16.00
CA ILE A 428 12.03 2.40 15.59
C ILE A 428 12.58 2.95 14.28
N TYR A 429 11.68 3.29 13.36
CA TYR A 429 11.98 3.87 12.07
C TYR A 429 11.19 5.16 11.87
N ILE A 430 11.72 6.06 11.06
CA ILE A 430 10.98 7.17 10.46
C ILE A 430 10.88 6.89 8.96
N ILE A 431 9.71 7.13 8.38
CA ILE A 431 9.51 7.08 6.93
C ILE A 431 9.91 8.43 6.35
N GLU A 432 10.85 8.46 5.42
CA GLU A 432 11.23 9.68 4.69
C GLU A 432 11.49 9.27 3.23
N ASP A 433 10.96 10.06 2.28
CA ASP A 433 11.03 9.77 0.84
C ASP A 433 10.58 8.34 0.48
N GLY A 434 9.55 7.82 1.17
CA GLY A 434 9.05 6.46 0.98
C GLY A 434 10.01 5.34 1.43
N LYS A 435 10.98 5.64 2.30
CA LYS A 435 11.98 4.68 2.81
C LYS A 435 12.08 4.67 4.33
N LEU A 436 12.51 3.54 4.88
CA LEU A 436 12.74 3.41 6.32
C LEU A 436 14.12 3.88 6.73
N HIS A 437 14.16 4.86 7.64
CA HIS A 437 15.38 5.28 8.31
C HIS A 437 15.36 4.79 9.76
N HIS A 438 16.14 3.75 10.05
CA HIS A 438 16.26 3.22 11.41
C HIS A 438 16.83 4.28 12.37
N ILE A 439 16.17 4.47 13.51
CA ILE A 439 16.59 5.36 14.60
C ILE A 439 17.33 4.52 15.65
N PRO A 440 18.68 4.58 15.68
CA PRO A 440 19.46 3.55 16.36
C PRO A 440 19.57 3.75 17.87
N THR A 441 19.28 4.93 18.41
CA THR A 441 19.33 5.22 19.85
C THR A 441 18.27 6.22 20.29
N SER A 442 17.89 6.18 21.56
CA SER A 442 16.97 7.16 22.18
C SER A 442 17.53 8.58 22.15
N ASN A 443 18.84 8.77 22.27
CA ASN A 443 19.43 10.11 22.15
C ASN A 443 19.15 10.70 20.76
N ILE A 444 19.37 9.93 19.68
CA ILE A 444 19.07 10.39 18.31
C ILE A 444 17.57 10.63 18.15
N PHE A 445 16.73 9.76 18.72
CA PHE A 445 15.28 9.93 18.70
C PHE A 445 14.87 11.31 19.27
N TYR A 446 15.25 11.58 20.52
CA TYR A 446 14.89 12.84 21.18
C TYR A 446 15.60 14.04 20.55
N TYR A 447 16.86 13.91 20.10
CA TYR A 447 17.57 15.01 19.43
C TYR A 447 16.93 15.41 18.10
N ASN A 448 16.29 14.48 17.40
CA ASN A 448 15.50 14.81 16.21
C ASN A 448 14.08 15.30 16.52
N LYS A 449 13.77 15.59 17.81
CA LYS A 449 12.48 16.11 18.28
C LYS A 449 11.29 15.17 18.01
N TYR A 450 11.55 13.87 17.89
CA TYR A 450 10.49 12.88 17.77
C TYR A 450 9.73 12.69 19.10
N ASN A 451 8.44 12.39 19.02
CA ASN A 451 7.58 12.17 20.17
C ASN A 451 7.18 10.68 20.24
N PRO A 452 7.42 9.98 21.37
CA PRO A 452 7.09 8.56 21.47
C PRO A 452 5.58 8.29 21.31
N ASN A 453 4.72 9.27 21.59
CA ASN A 453 3.28 9.14 21.41
C ASN A 453 2.83 9.05 19.94
N GLN A 454 3.70 9.39 18.99
CA GLN A 454 3.46 9.32 17.55
C GLN A 454 3.91 7.98 16.94
N ILE A 455 4.52 7.09 17.73
CA ILE A 455 4.98 5.79 17.22
C ILE A 455 3.77 4.89 16.93
N ILE A 456 3.75 4.31 15.74
CA ILE A 456 2.78 3.32 15.30
C ILE A 456 3.45 1.94 15.27
N GLU A 457 2.85 0.96 15.92
CA GLU A 457 3.29 -0.44 15.81
C GLU A 457 2.74 -1.06 14.52
N VAL A 458 3.61 -1.75 13.79
CA VAL A 458 3.35 -2.31 12.45
C VAL A 458 3.88 -3.73 12.33
N SER A 459 3.26 -4.53 11.45
CA SER A 459 3.71 -5.90 11.17
C SER A 459 4.98 -5.94 10.32
N SER A 460 5.59 -7.13 10.20
CA SER A 460 6.77 -7.35 9.35
C SER A 460 6.46 -7.11 7.87
N GLU A 461 5.24 -7.45 7.45
CA GLU A 461 4.72 -7.28 6.09
C GLU A 461 4.53 -5.79 5.76
N GLN A 462 3.98 -5.02 6.70
CA GLN A 462 3.86 -3.57 6.56
C GLN A 462 5.22 -2.87 6.49
N LEU A 463 6.21 -3.34 7.25
CA LEU A 463 7.60 -2.84 7.14
C LEU A 463 8.22 -3.18 5.79
N ALA A 464 7.92 -4.36 5.24
CA ALA A 464 8.44 -4.81 3.95
C ALA A 464 7.97 -3.95 2.77
N LEU A 465 6.92 -3.15 2.95
CA LEU A 465 6.43 -2.21 1.92
C LEU A 465 7.42 -1.08 1.61
N TYR A 466 8.39 -0.86 2.49
CA TYR A 466 9.35 0.24 2.41
C TYR A 466 10.79 -0.30 2.28
N PRO A 467 11.55 0.17 1.29
CA PRO A 467 12.98 -0.10 1.23
C PRO A 467 13.69 0.42 2.50
N LEU A 468 14.57 -0.39 3.08
CA LEU A 468 15.40 0.04 4.19
C LEU A 468 16.55 0.92 3.70
N GLU A 469 16.69 2.10 4.28
CA GLU A 469 17.71 3.10 3.93
C GLU A 469 18.69 3.32 5.10
N LYS A 470 19.61 4.27 4.92
CA LYS A 470 20.61 4.64 5.94
C LYS A 470 19.97 5.03 7.28
N LYS A 471 20.64 4.65 8.38
CA LYS A 471 20.30 5.06 9.75
C LYS A 471 20.07 6.58 9.85
N LYS A 472 19.05 6.97 10.62
CA LYS A 472 18.84 8.34 11.07
C LYS A 472 19.95 8.72 12.06
N LEU A 473 20.44 9.95 11.93
CA LEU A 473 21.58 10.46 12.68
C LEU A 473 21.19 11.70 13.50
N PHE A 474 22.13 12.24 14.30
CA PHE A 474 21.93 13.56 14.89
C PHE A 474 21.74 14.62 13.79
N PRO A 475 20.83 15.58 13.99
CA PRO A 475 20.59 16.63 13.00
C PRO A 475 21.84 17.53 12.84
N PRO A 476 22.04 18.14 11.66
CA PRO A 476 23.08 19.16 11.46
C PRO A 476 22.98 20.28 12.51
N GLY A 477 24.11 20.86 12.89
CA GLY A 477 24.17 21.86 13.98
C GLY A 477 24.37 21.26 15.38
N THR A 478 24.43 19.94 15.50
CA THR A 478 24.62 19.26 16.79
C THR A 478 26.09 19.28 17.22
N LEU A 479 26.35 19.65 18.47
CA LEU A 479 27.68 19.56 19.09
C LEU A 479 27.78 18.29 19.93
N ILE A 480 28.74 17.42 19.63
CA ILE A 480 28.92 16.13 20.32
C ILE A 480 30.33 15.99 20.90
N LYS A 481 30.45 15.21 21.97
CA LYS A 481 31.72 14.68 22.49
C LYS A 481 31.53 13.27 23.04
N THR A 482 32.59 12.47 23.08
CA THR A 482 32.57 11.19 23.80
C THR A 482 32.85 11.38 25.29
N LYS A 483 32.41 10.42 26.12
CA LYS A 483 32.72 10.42 27.56
C LYS A 483 34.24 10.48 27.78
N ASN A 484 34.68 11.32 28.72
CA ASN A 484 36.09 11.57 29.08
C ASN A 484 36.98 12.19 27.98
N SER A 485 36.41 12.62 26.85
CA SER A 485 37.13 13.39 25.84
C SER A 485 36.93 14.90 26.04
N SER A 486 38.01 15.67 25.91
CA SER A 486 37.97 17.13 25.82
C SER A 486 37.69 17.62 24.39
N GLN A 487 37.71 16.73 23.40
CA GLN A 487 37.52 17.08 22.00
C GLN A 487 36.03 17.20 21.66
N VAL A 488 35.65 18.32 21.05
CA VAL A 488 34.28 18.62 20.62
C VAL A 488 34.19 18.53 19.11
N TYR A 489 33.09 17.95 18.63
CA TYR A 489 32.79 17.79 17.22
C TYR A 489 31.47 18.45 16.88
N PHE A 490 31.41 19.07 15.71
CA PHE A 490 30.19 19.60 15.11
C PHE A 490 29.66 18.62 14.06
N ILE A 491 28.35 18.41 14.03
CA ILE A 491 27.68 17.60 13.01
C ILE A 491 27.27 18.49 11.84
N GLU A 492 27.84 18.21 10.68
CA GLU A 492 27.54 18.88 9.41
C GLU A 492 27.01 17.83 8.42
N GLY A 493 25.71 17.89 8.12
CA GLY A 493 25.04 16.83 7.36
C GLY A 493 25.12 15.49 8.11
N ARG A 494 25.77 14.50 7.49
CA ARG A 494 26.00 13.16 8.08
C ARG A 494 27.36 13.01 8.76
N LYS A 495 28.21 14.04 8.72
CA LYS A 495 29.63 13.95 9.10
C LYS A 495 29.91 14.68 10.40
N LYS A 496 30.94 14.25 11.12
CA LYS A 496 31.46 14.93 12.32
C LYS A 496 32.78 15.62 12.00
N ARG A 497 32.92 16.88 12.41
CA ARG A 497 34.12 17.69 12.20
C ARG A 497 34.65 18.19 13.54
N ARG A 498 35.94 17.95 13.79
CA ARG A 498 36.57 18.35 15.07
C ARG A 498 36.71 19.87 15.13
N ILE A 499 36.41 20.47 16.29
CA ILE A 499 36.73 21.87 16.59
C ILE A 499 38.11 21.91 17.25
N LEU A 500 39.06 22.63 16.65
CA LEU A 500 40.49 22.51 16.97
C LEU A 500 40.90 23.15 18.30
N SER A 501 40.22 24.21 18.74
CA SER A 501 40.59 24.95 19.95
C SER A 501 39.38 25.52 20.67
N ALA A 502 39.54 25.80 21.97
CA ALA A 502 38.54 26.50 22.78
C ALA A 502 38.28 27.92 22.26
N LYS A 503 39.32 28.59 21.73
CA LYS A 503 39.22 29.90 21.08
C LYS A 503 38.27 29.82 19.87
N LEU A 504 38.49 28.87 18.96
CA LEU A 504 37.62 28.68 17.79
C LEU A 504 36.19 28.28 18.19
N PHE A 505 36.03 27.46 19.24
CA PHE A 505 34.72 27.12 19.77
C PHE A 505 33.93 28.37 20.22
N ALA A 506 34.61 29.30 20.90
CA ALA A 506 34.00 30.58 21.33
C ALA A 506 33.74 31.53 20.15
N GLU A 507 34.66 31.60 19.18
CA GLU A 507 34.50 32.41 17.95
C GLU A 507 33.31 31.95 17.10
N LEU A 508 33.04 30.64 17.05
CA LEU A 508 31.85 30.07 16.43
C LEU A 508 30.55 30.38 17.21
N GLY A 509 30.64 31.01 18.38
CA GLY A 509 29.50 31.36 19.23
C GLY A 509 28.88 30.17 19.97
N PHE A 510 29.55 29.02 19.99
CA PHE A 510 29.06 27.82 20.64
C PHE A 510 29.17 27.92 22.17
N LYS A 511 28.28 27.21 22.86
CA LYS A 511 28.21 27.19 24.33
C LYS A 511 28.39 25.76 24.83
N THR A 512 29.19 25.59 25.88
CA THR A 512 29.50 24.27 26.44
C THR A 512 28.26 23.49 26.86
N LYS A 513 27.22 24.18 27.37
CA LYS A 513 25.91 23.59 27.71
C LYS A 513 25.15 22.97 26.53
N ASN A 514 25.53 23.29 25.29
CA ASN A 514 24.91 22.74 24.08
C ASN A 514 25.60 21.47 23.59
N ILE A 515 26.74 21.09 24.19
CA ILE A 515 27.47 19.88 23.83
C ILE A 515 26.79 18.68 24.47
N ILE A 516 26.41 17.70 23.66
CA ILE A 516 25.94 16.41 24.17
C ILE A 516 27.09 15.42 24.31
N THR A 517 27.04 14.67 25.41
CA THR A 517 27.93 13.52 25.59
C THR A 517 27.26 12.31 24.95
N VAL A 518 27.93 11.72 23.96
CA VAL A 518 27.44 10.56 23.20
C VAL A 518 28.29 9.32 23.50
N THR A 519 27.69 8.15 23.28
CA THR A 519 28.41 6.87 23.34
C THR A 519 29.40 6.73 22.18
N LYS A 520 30.37 5.81 22.30
CA LYS A 520 31.29 5.50 21.20
C LYS A 520 30.56 4.97 19.96
N TYR A 521 29.48 4.20 20.16
CA TYR A 521 28.63 3.73 19.06
C TYR A 521 28.01 4.89 18.28
N GLU A 522 27.32 5.80 18.98
CA GLU A 522 26.69 6.99 18.39
C GLU A 522 27.70 7.89 17.69
N PHE A 523 28.87 8.10 18.32
CA PHE A 523 29.96 8.87 17.74
C PHE A 523 30.45 8.27 16.42
N ASN A 524 30.50 6.94 16.31
CA ASN A 524 30.97 6.22 15.13
C ASN A 524 29.91 6.11 14.01
N LEU A 525 28.65 6.48 14.25
CA LEU A 525 27.64 6.55 13.19
C LEU A 525 27.90 7.65 12.16
N HIS A 526 28.69 8.65 12.52
CA HIS A 526 29.09 9.76 11.66
C HIS A 526 30.50 9.52 11.09
N SER A 527 30.70 9.68 9.79
CA SER A 527 32.05 9.73 9.22
C SER A 527 32.77 11.01 9.64
N THR A 528 34.10 10.95 9.73
CA THR A 528 34.92 12.09 10.16
C THR A 528 35.35 12.90 8.94
N ASP A 529 35.12 14.21 8.98
CA ASP A 529 35.66 15.15 8.00
C ASP A 529 36.80 15.99 8.59
N PRO A 530 37.57 16.70 7.75
CA PRO A 530 38.65 17.57 8.21
C PRO A 530 38.19 18.53 9.32
N PRO A 531 39.06 18.79 10.32
CA PRO A 531 38.75 19.71 11.40
C PRO A 531 38.36 21.10 10.90
N ILE A 532 37.54 21.78 11.69
CA ILE A 532 37.13 23.16 11.45
C ILE A 532 38.32 24.04 11.83
N LYS A 533 38.70 24.94 10.92
CA LYS A 533 39.85 25.83 11.07
C LYS A 533 39.46 27.30 11.21
N GLU A 534 38.30 27.66 10.70
CA GLU A 534 37.83 29.04 10.58
C GLU A 534 36.42 29.16 11.16
N SER A 535 36.08 30.35 11.67
CA SER A 535 34.77 30.65 12.25
C SER A 535 33.76 31.20 11.23
N PHE A 536 34.23 31.58 10.04
CA PHE A 536 33.41 32.07 8.93
C PHE A 536 33.90 31.47 7.60
N PRO A 537 33.01 31.05 6.68
CA PRO A 537 31.56 31.01 6.83
C PRO A 537 31.11 30.03 7.92
N HIS A 538 30.02 30.39 8.62
CA HIS A 538 29.34 29.50 9.57
C HIS A 538 28.97 28.17 8.91
N LEU A 539 29.03 27.11 9.72
CA LEU A 539 28.82 25.73 9.30
C LEU A 539 27.36 25.43 8.97
N ASN A 540 27.11 24.45 8.10
CA ASN A 540 25.74 24.06 7.79
C ASN A 540 25.02 23.47 9.02
N GLY A 541 23.80 23.92 9.27
CA GLY A 541 23.00 23.63 10.47
C GLY A 541 23.16 24.67 11.59
N THR A 542 24.01 25.70 11.41
CA THR A 542 24.15 26.77 12.40
C THR A 542 22.91 27.66 12.43
N LEU A 543 22.37 27.92 13.64
CA LEU A 543 21.24 28.80 13.85
C LEU A 543 21.73 30.20 14.24
N LEU A 544 21.40 31.20 13.42
CA LEU A 544 21.79 32.59 13.63
C LEU A 544 20.58 33.44 13.99
N LYS A 545 20.79 34.36 14.93
CA LYS A 545 19.82 35.41 15.28
C LYS A 545 20.54 36.75 15.37
N GLY A 546 19.98 37.74 14.67
CA GLY A 546 20.44 39.12 14.67
C GLY A 546 19.94 39.91 15.87
N ASN A 547 19.84 41.23 15.71
CA ASN A 547 19.20 42.10 16.71
C ASN A 547 17.67 41.96 16.69
N GLY A 548 17.10 41.65 15.53
CA GLY A 548 15.66 41.43 15.34
C GLY A 548 15.12 40.07 15.82
N PRO A 549 13.81 39.82 15.66
CA PRO A 549 13.18 38.57 16.07
C PRO A 549 13.49 37.39 15.12
N ALA A 550 13.93 37.67 13.89
CA ALA A 550 14.18 36.68 12.85
C ALA A 550 15.28 35.69 13.22
N ILE A 551 15.05 34.41 12.91
CA ILE A 551 16.01 33.32 13.10
C ILE A 551 16.27 32.70 11.73
N TYR A 552 17.55 32.45 11.45
CA TYR A 552 17.99 31.82 10.21
C TYR A 552 18.77 30.55 10.52
N VAL A 553 18.66 29.56 9.63
CA VAL A 553 19.59 28.42 9.61
C VAL A 553 20.50 28.54 8.39
N ILE A 554 21.79 28.27 8.57
CA ILE A 554 22.75 28.22 7.48
C ILE A 554 22.72 26.84 6.83
N GLU A 555 22.44 26.77 5.53
CA GLU A 555 22.46 25.53 4.76
C GLU A 555 22.99 25.79 3.35
N ASN A 556 23.96 24.99 2.93
CA ASN A 556 24.59 25.08 1.60
C ASN A 556 25.09 26.49 1.28
N GLY A 557 25.63 27.20 2.29
CA GLY A 557 26.13 28.57 2.13
C GLY A 557 25.06 29.66 2.05
N MET A 558 23.78 29.33 2.24
CA MET A 558 22.67 30.29 2.26
C MET A 558 22.08 30.44 3.66
N LYS A 559 21.48 31.59 3.96
CA LYS A 559 20.62 31.77 5.14
C LYS A 559 19.19 31.43 4.77
N ARG A 560 18.55 30.55 5.56
CA ARG A 560 17.15 30.18 5.36
C ARG A 560 16.32 30.67 6.52
N TYR A 561 15.34 31.51 6.22
CA TYR A 561 14.47 32.11 7.23
C TYR A 561 13.53 31.07 7.87
N ILE A 562 13.35 31.16 9.18
CA ILE A 562 12.42 30.33 9.95
C ILE A 562 11.21 31.22 10.32
N PRO A 563 10.06 31.06 9.65
CA PRO A 563 9.01 32.08 9.65
C PRO A 563 8.12 32.09 10.90
N SER A 564 8.20 31.05 11.75
CA SER A 564 7.38 30.98 12.96
C SER A 564 8.08 30.25 14.12
N LEU A 565 7.59 30.52 15.33
CA LEU A 565 8.01 29.80 16.53
C LEU A 565 7.56 28.33 16.52
N ASN A 566 6.41 28.04 15.90
CA ASN A 566 5.92 26.67 15.73
C ASN A 566 6.89 25.84 14.89
N ILE A 567 7.29 26.34 13.71
CA ILE A 567 8.28 25.68 12.84
C ILE A 567 9.62 25.54 13.57
N PHE A 568 10.05 26.61 14.26
CA PHE A 568 11.28 26.58 15.05
C PHE A 568 11.25 25.47 16.12
N ASN A 569 10.16 25.34 16.87
CA ASN A 569 10.04 24.39 17.96
C ASN A 569 10.00 22.93 17.47
N THR A 570 9.43 22.71 16.27
CA THR A 570 9.38 21.41 15.60
C THR A 570 10.76 20.96 15.10
N LEU A 571 11.57 21.88 14.57
CA LEU A 571 12.85 21.55 13.93
C LEU A 571 14.07 21.69 14.84
N TYR A 572 14.06 22.69 15.74
CA TYR A 572 15.27 23.21 16.36
C TYR A 572 15.15 23.36 17.89
N ARG A 573 16.27 23.71 18.52
CA ARG A 573 16.37 23.98 19.96
C ARG A 573 16.85 25.40 20.18
N SER A 574 16.14 26.15 21.02
CA SER A 574 16.48 27.53 21.38
C SER A 574 17.90 27.67 21.94
N GLN A 575 18.39 26.65 22.66
CA GLN A 575 19.74 26.66 23.20
C GLN A 575 20.84 26.74 22.12
N ASN A 576 20.56 26.28 20.89
CA ASN A 576 21.52 26.22 19.79
C ASN A 576 21.61 27.53 18.99
N ILE A 577 20.80 28.55 19.32
CA ILE A 577 20.84 29.84 18.65
C ILE A 577 22.12 30.58 19.01
N ILE A 578 22.81 31.07 17.98
CA ILE A 578 23.99 31.92 18.08
C ILE A 578 23.57 33.35 17.73
N LYS A 579 23.87 34.29 18.63
CA LYS A 579 23.61 35.71 18.40
C LYS A 579 24.80 36.31 17.66
N VAL A 580 24.55 36.99 16.55
CA VAL A 580 25.56 37.67 15.73
C VAL A 580 25.05 39.05 15.31
N PRO A 581 25.93 40.02 14.99
CA PRO A 581 25.51 41.27 14.38
C PRO A 581 24.78 41.04 13.04
N ASP A 582 23.82 41.90 12.71
CA ASP A 582 23.03 41.78 11.47
C ASP A 582 23.93 41.82 10.21
N GLU A 583 25.05 42.55 10.25
CA GLU A 583 26.07 42.61 9.21
C GLU A 583 26.61 41.22 8.81
N ILE A 584 26.73 40.30 9.78
CA ILE A 584 27.20 38.93 9.53
C ILE A 584 26.13 38.11 8.83
N ILE A 585 24.87 38.26 9.23
CA ILE A 585 23.73 37.59 8.58
C ILE A 585 23.57 38.11 7.14
N ASN A 586 23.79 39.40 6.92
CA ASN A 586 23.66 40.03 5.61
C ASN A 586 24.75 39.62 4.60
N LYS A 587 25.82 38.93 5.04
CA LYS A 587 26.80 38.31 4.13
C LYS A 587 26.28 37.08 3.40
N TYR A 588 25.19 36.46 3.88
CA TYR A 588 24.61 35.27 3.27
C TYR A 588 23.49 35.63 2.30
N GLN A 589 23.46 34.93 1.15
CA GLN A 589 22.32 34.94 0.25
C GLN A 589 21.11 34.25 0.89
N ASP A 590 19.92 34.74 0.59
CA ASP A 590 18.67 34.13 1.03
C ASP A 590 18.41 32.82 0.26
N GLY A 591 18.17 31.75 1.02
CA GLY A 591 17.66 30.49 0.50
C GLY A 591 16.16 30.33 0.78
N PRO A 592 15.54 29.24 0.30
CA PRO A 592 14.13 28.99 0.53
C PRO A 592 13.79 28.95 2.02
N ILE A 593 12.61 29.43 2.42
CA ILE A 593 12.16 29.41 3.81
C ILE A 593 12.15 27.98 4.37
N LYS A 594 12.25 27.86 5.70
CA LYS A 594 12.03 26.59 6.39
C LYS A 594 10.55 26.40 6.69
N LEU A 595 10.07 25.20 6.42
CA LEU A 595 8.71 24.75 6.74
C LEU A 595 8.76 23.69 7.84
N PHE A 596 7.62 23.09 8.15
CA PHE A 596 7.54 22.04 9.15
C PHE A 596 8.38 20.80 8.79
N LYS A 597 8.49 19.87 9.73
CA LYS A 597 9.04 18.54 9.47
C LYS A 597 7.95 17.66 8.88
N ASP A 598 8.30 16.76 7.99
CA ASP A 598 7.37 15.74 7.51
C ASP A 598 6.72 15.00 8.70
N GLY A 599 5.44 14.67 8.57
CA GLY A 599 4.61 14.07 9.60
C GLY A 599 4.01 15.06 10.60
N THR A 600 4.27 16.36 10.46
CA THR A 600 3.71 17.36 11.38
C THR A 600 2.21 17.56 11.10
N LEU A 601 1.38 17.30 12.10
CA LEU A 601 -0.05 17.62 12.06
C LEU A 601 -0.28 19.10 12.43
N ILE A 602 -0.96 19.84 11.57
CA ILE A 602 -1.21 21.28 11.74
C ILE A 602 -2.68 21.62 11.49
N ARG A 603 -3.19 22.65 12.17
CA ARG A 603 -4.51 23.22 11.88
C ARG A 603 -4.57 24.72 12.16
N SER A 604 -5.30 25.47 11.35
CA SER A 604 -5.64 26.88 11.62
C SER A 604 -7.05 27.06 12.19
N ASN A 605 -7.95 26.11 11.92
CA ASN A 605 -9.31 26.07 12.44
C ASN A 605 -9.66 24.65 12.95
N PRO A 606 -10.74 24.47 13.73
CA PRO A 606 -11.07 23.16 14.30
C PRO A 606 -11.47 22.09 13.29
N ASN A 607 -11.97 22.49 12.12
CA ASN A 607 -12.64 21.61 11.15
C ASN A 607 -11.68 21.05 10.09
N GLN A 608 -10.50 21.63 9.93
CA GLN A 608 -9.52 21.22 8.92
C GLN A 608 -8.18 20.90 9.57
N ILE A 609 -7.78 19.63 9.48
CA ILE A 609 -6.49 19.15 9.94
C ILE A 609 -5.67 18.81 8.71
N TYR A 610 -4.41 19.22 8.70
CA TYR A 610 -3.46 18.90 7.64
C TYR A 610 -2.30 18.11 8.21
N ILE A 611 -1.73 17.22 7.41
CA ILE A 611 -0.40 16.69 7.62
C ILE A 611 0.58 17.36 6.67
N PHE A 612 1.73 17.79 7.16
CA PHE A 612 2.81 18.30 6.34
C PHE A 612 3.73 17.15 5.94
N TYR A 613 3.99 16.97 4.64
CA TYR A 613 5.06 16.12 4.12
C TYR A 613 5.41 16.53 2.69
N ASN A 614 6.59 16.18 2.19
CA ASN A 614 7.03 16.49 0.82
C ASN A 614 6.85 17.97 0.43
N TYR A 615 7.17 18.87 1.35
CA TYR A 615 7.08 20.33 1.19
C TYR A 615 5.66 20.90 0.99
N SER A 616 4.61 20.10 1.19
CA SER A 616 3.21 20.53 1.10
C SER A 616 2.37 20.15 2.31
N LYS A 617 1.26 20.86 2.51
CA LYS A 617 0.19 20.48 3.44
C LYS A 617 -0.85 19.64 2.70
N HIS A 618 -1.23 18.52 3.29
CA HIS A 618 -2.20 17.59 2.75
C HIS A 618 -3.39 17.52 3.70
N LEU A 619 -4.59 17.77 3.17
CA LEU A 619 -5.81 17.74 3.98
C LEU A 619 -6.04 16.31 4.48
N ILE A 620 -6.38 16.16 5.77
CA ILE A 620 -6.94 14.93 6.32
C ILE A 620 -8.46 15.09 6.20
N PRO A 621 -9.12 14.34 5.29
CA PRO A 621 -10.47 14.68 4.83
C PRO A 621 -11.54 14.43 5.91
N ASN A 622 -11.38 13.40 6.74
CA ASN A 622 -12.35 13.04 7.76
C ASN A 622 -11.67 12.37 8.98
N PHE A 623 -12.48 12.10 10.02
CA PHE A 623 -12.02 11.50 11.27
C PHE A 623 -11.58 10.04 11.11
N ASP A 624 -12.15 9.34 10.14
CA ASP A 624 -11.81 7.94 9.89
C ASP A 624 -10.43 7.80 9.27
N VAL A 625 -10.07 8.64 8.28
CA VAL A 625 -8.69 8.73 7.77
C VAL A 625 -7.73 9.12 8.88
N PHE A 626 -8.12 10.07 9.75
CA PHE A 626 -7.31 10.44 10.92
C PHE A 626 -7.03 9.23 11.83
N ASN A 627 -8.04 8.38 12.06
CA ASN A 627 -7.92 7.17 12.88
C ASN A 627 -7.20 6.02 12.17
N ALA A 628 -7.39 5.85 10.86
CA ALA A 628 -6.74 4.83 10.04
C ALA A 628 -5.21 4.97 10.12
N PHE A 629 -4.72 6.21 10.05
CA PHE A 629 -3.30 6.53 10.26
C PHE A 629 -2.90 6.65 11.74
N LYS A 630 -3.80 6.30 12.67
CA LYS A 630 -3.59 6.33 14.13
C LYS A 630 -3.06 7.67 14.64
N PHE A 631 -3.46 8.76 13.99
CA PHE A 631 -3.10 10.10 14.43
C PHE A 631 -3.76 10.41 15.77
N LYS A 632 -3.20 11.38 16.50
CA LYS A 632 -3.70 11.76 17.84
C LYS A 632 -3.85 13.26 17.93
N TYR A 633 -5.02 13.72 18.37
CA TYR A 633 -5.34 15.15 18.46
C TYR A 633 -4.33 15.95 19.29
N LYS A 634 -3.76 15.35 20.34
CA LYS A 634 -2.72 15.96 21.17
C LYS A 634 -1.43 16.32 20.41
N ASN A 635 -1.22 15.75 19.22
CA ASN A 635 -0.05 16.01 18.39
C ASN A 635 -0.28 17.13 17.35
N ILE A 636 -1.49 17.69 17.27
CA ILE A 636 -1.82 18.74 16.31
C ILE A 636 -1.29 20.09 16.81
N ILE A 637 -0.47 20.73 15.99
CA ILE A 637 0.02 22.09 16.22
C ILE A 637 -1.02 23.09 15.70
N LYS A 638 -1.44 24.02 16.57
CA LYS A 638 -2.27 25.16 16.15
C LYS A 638 -1.38 26.21 15.50
N VAL A 639 -1.67 26.56 14.25
CA VAL A 639 -0.95 27.54 13.45
C VAL A 639 -1.87 28.71 13.10
N SER A 640 -1.29 29.87 12.77
CA SER A 640 -2.10 30.99 12.26
C SER A 640 -2.52 30.74 10.80
N LYS A 641 -3.53 31.49 10.32
CA LYS A 641 -3.94 31.42 8.90
C LYS A 641 -2.77 31.78 7.97
N ASN A 642 -2.05 32.86 8.27
CA ASN A 642 -0.88 33.29 7.50
C ASN A 642 0.22 32.22 7.49
N GLU A 643 0.46 31.54 8.61
CA GLU A 643 1.44 30.45 8.69
C GLU A 643 1.05 29.26 7.80
N LEU A 644 -0.24 28.92 7.76
CA LEU A 644 -0.76 27.86 6.91
C LEU A 644 -0.69 28.23 5.41
N GLU A 645 -0.86 29.51 5.06
CA GLU A 645 -0.78 30.01 3.68
C GLU A 645 0.65 29.98 3.10
N LEU A 646 1.69 29.97 3.95
CA LEU A 646 3.09 29.81 3.51
C LEU A 646 3.40 28.41 2.92
N ILE A 647 2.52 27.44 3.16
CA ILE A 647 2.76 26.04 2.80
C ILE A 647 1.95 25.70 1.53
N PRO A 648 2.59 25.22 0.45
CA PRO A 648 1.90 24.70 -0.73
C PRO A 648 0.89 23.62 -0.38
N THR A 649 -0.25 23.56 -1.09
CA THR A 649 -1.27 22.53 -0.86
C THR A 649 -1.02 21.34 -1.79
N GLY A 650 -0.90 20.14 -1.23
CA GLY A 650 -0.85 18.88 -1.96
C GLY A 650 -2.23 18.19 -2.00
N PRO A 651 -2.35 17.03 -2.67
CA PRO A 651 -3.59 16.26 -2.67
C PRO A 651 -3.95 15.83 -1.23
N PRO A 652 -5.25 15.67 -0.90
CA PRO A 652 -5.66 15.11 0.38
C PRO A 652 -5.03 13.73 0.64
N LEU A 653 -4.87 13.39 1.91
CA LEU A 653 -4.43 12.05 2.30
C LEU A 653 -5.51 11.04 1.90
N ILE A 654 -5.07 9.92 1.31
CA ILE A 654 -5.94 8.82 0.88
C ILE A 654 -6.05 7.83 2.02
#